data_AF-A0A359I7M5-F1
#
_entry.id   AF-A0A359I7M5-F1
#
_cell.length_a   1.000
_cell.length_b   1.000
_cell.length_c   1.000
_cell.angle_alpha   90.00
_cell.angle_beta   90.00
_cell.angle_gamma   90.00
#
_symmetry.space_group_name_H-M   'P 1'
#
loop_
_entity.id
_entity.type
_entity.pdbx_description
1 polymer ?
#
loop_
_entity_poly.entity_id
_entity_poly.type
_entity_poly.pdbx_seq_one_letter_code
_entity_poly.pdbx_strand_id
1 'polypeptide(L)'
;MKSDYFNKTAFLVVAMFTAPQIFAQPKAVDIQSAWNKYRFESPAQRSLVFDIFSTGKKTPILWGFDTAWNDYGNMLRGVRHCGKDAVSCARVSFQPWAEITEKGVLPEMLRKNLDKRMETVGIIGKKVDIVLNLDGGDPTIKEIYGGWKYENPDDPWWSPKEYIGNVVDQGPKWADLIDATAAAVEAKGYRVITASPLNEPDLEINGTPIELFYEIAKNLKDFDKYPRFKNIRISGGNTLNDDEAMKWYEYNKEYLDEGNTHQLAGSFDNYASFFTKVREDGKHATADELHNVMEAIVGVEYGMQTGIWWGTAEQCRGEFMKASFGDRLSYAENRDAWSAGAVYRAPSGKIQGFLGCSERQAKPSSYRFVSLNGDVFMDGFGPVREFTVDLPGDPDGTYQSDKQRTAETVIAIENNEDVRPYINGEYALINGADHKAASVENASNADGSYIVPETYAEANHQLWSVTPVPNGNGGDFSYYFIRARDGKSMDDYEWNIEVGAPVRLYGHSGNAVQQWALEYDGDNWFHIRSRNSGLYLEYESGTAGGHLVQKERTDEPSQKWRLLTSGAPLEFDAPLVPKGLKTTPHSASVILEWEPTTDSGEVTYTLLRAEEGSDKFITIARDLEATSFLDNSVDNKAYSYKVFAMDASGNRSAASIPVSCETIGEKGLIAHLPFTENLTDITGNDFSAKTNSTPSFRDNSLYMRGEYYQLPYSLLCHEDFTIMMRALRTSAVDGLTLFSTGIGEESYMDLSLSNGGQLTLTASNGRNKDMIYTTEAPYRTSVHVAIAVEKGKVTLYVDGKAVGTGLDGYVPSERLLSYIGRGQKMTNNNFVGLLSDFRVYNHALSASEIEVIAAAVSGVEDIMSASPSIVAVEYYTPQGTRLTEQADYGITIIRTRYSDGSVTTSKAVK
;
A
#
# COMPACT_ATOMS: atom_id res chain seq x y z
N MET A 1 -47.23 -81.74 -16.20
CA MET A 1 -47.22 -82.13 -17.63
C MET A 1 -47.51 -80.87 -18.45
N LYS A 2 -46.47 -80.28 -19.10
CA LYS A 2 -46.47 -79.19 -20.11
C LYS A 2 -47.12 -77.84 -19.68
N SER A 3 -46.58 -76.65 -19.96
CA SER A 3 -45.64 -76.22 -21.00
C SER A 3 -44.91 -74.93 -20.61
N ASP A 4 -43.61 -74.90 -20.91
CA ASP A 4 -42.78 -73.71 -21.03
C ASP A 4 -43.28 -72.75 -22.13
N TYR A 5 -43.12 -71.45 -21.87
CA TYR A 5 -42.82 -70.48 -22.93
C TYR A 5 -41.63 -69.63 -22.48
N PHE A 6 -40.48 -69.89 -23.09
CA PHE A 6 -39.28 -69.08 -23.06
C PHE A 6 -39.47 -67.83 -23.94
N ASN A 7 -39.12 -66.64 -23.43
CA ASN A 7 -38.29 -65.70 -24.19
C ASN A 7 -37.73 -64.56 -23.31
N LYS A 8 -36.41 -64.66 -23.09
CA LYS A 8 -35.38 -63.61 -23.07
C LYS A 8 -35.71 -62.25 -22.44
N THR A 9 -35.08 -61.99 -21.29
CA THR A 9 -34.66 -60.64 -20.91
C THR A 9 -33.17 -60.66 -20.59
N ALA A 10 -32.43 -59.78 -21.26
CA ALA A 10 -30.99 -59.64 -21.19
C ALA A 10 -30.52 -59.24 -19.79
N PHE A 11 -29.42 -59.84 -19.33
CA PHE A 11 -28.64 -59.35 -18.21
C PHE A 11 -28.03 -58.00 -18.59
N LEU A 12 -28.58 -56.90 -18.07
CA LEU A 12 -27.88 -55.63 -17.97
C LEU A 12 -27.06 -55.67 -16.67
N VAL A 13 -25.75 -55.90 -16.79
CA VAL A 13 -24.82 -55.66 -15.69
C VAL A 13 -24.74 -54.14 -15.52
N VAL A 14 -25.46 -53.60 -14.55
CA VAL A 14 -25.24 -52.23 -14.07
C VAL A 14 -23.94 -52.29 -13.27
N ALA A 15 -22.84 -51.86 -13.91
CA ALA A 15 -21.64 -51.48 -13.18
C ALA A 15 -22.04 -50.33 -12.24
N MET A 16 -22.01 -50.58 -10.93
CA MET A 16 -21.99 -49.50 -9.94
C MET A 16 -20.70 -48.74 -10.19
N PHE A 17 -20.78 -47.63 -10.91
CA PHE A 17 -19.81 -46.56 -10.73
C PHE A 17 -19.97 -46.10 -9.28
N THR A 18 -18.99 -46.45 -8.45
CA THR A 18 -18.76 -45.73 -7.20
C THR A 18 -18.49 -44.28 -7.61
N ALA A 19 -19.51 -43.43 -7.49
CA ALA A 19 -19.35 -41.99 -7.66
C ALA A 19 -18.20 -41.56 -6.74
N PRO A 20 -17.19 -40.81 -7.25
CA PRO A 20 -16.16 -40.26 -6.38
C PRO A 20 -16.82 -39.40 -5.30
N GLN A 21 -16.25 -39.35 -4.10
CA GLN A 21 -16.86 -38.61 -2.99
C GLN A 21 -16.95 -37.11 -3.35
N ILE A 22 -18.16 -36.64 -3.71
CA ILE A 22 -18.44 -35.26 -4.19
C ILE A 22 -18.59 -34.27 -3.02
N PHE A 23 -18.50 -34.73 -1.77
CA PHE A 23 -18.79 -33.90 -0.60
C PHE A 23 -17.51 -33.49 0.14
N ALA A 24 -17.27 -32.19 0.20
CA ALA A 24 -16.34 -31.61 1.17
C ALA A 24 -16.85 -31.85 2.60
N GLN A 25 -15.95 -31.81 3.59
CA GLN A 25 -16.37 -31.80 4.99
C GLN A 25 -17.29 -30.59 5.24
N PRO A 26 -18.35 -30.72 6.05
CA PRO A 26 -19.24 -29.60 6.36
C PRO A 26 -18.52 -28.55 7.21
N LYS A 27 -18.91 -27.28 7.05
CA LYS A 27 -18.40 -26.16 7.86
C LYS A 27 -18.56 -26.44 9.36
N ALA A 28 -17.47 -26.32 10.11
CA ALA A 28 -17.51 -26.27 11.57
C ALA A 28 -18.13 -24.95 12.03
N VAL A 29 -19.00 -24.99 13.04
CA VAL A 29 -19.60 -23.79 13.63
C VAL A 29 -18.55 -23.14 14.55
N ASP A 30 -18.42 -21.80 14.49
CA ASP A 30 -17.62 -20.95 15.41
C ASP A 30 -16.07 -21.02 15.35
N ILE A 31 -15.44 -21.31 14.20
CA ILE A 31 -13.97 -21.14 14.03
C ILE A 31 -13.67 -19.90 13.18
N GLN A 32 -12.80 -19.01 13.68
CA GLN A 32 -12.30 -17.86 12.91
C GLN A 32 -11.26 -18.30 11.87
N SER A 33 -11.41 -17.86 10.62
CA SER A 33 -10.48 -18.13 9.53
C SER A 33 -9.54 -16.97 9.22
N ALA A 34 -8.43 -17.26 8.54
CA ALA A 34 -7.54 -16.24 7.97
C ALA A 34 -8.33 -15.28 7.07
N TRP A 35 -9.24 -15.82 6.26
CA TRP A 35 -10.14 -15.00 5.47
C TRP A 35 -10.96 -14.02 6.33
N ASN A 36 -11.46 -14.42 7.51
CA ASN A 36 -12.20 -13.49 8.39
C ASN A 36 -11.35 -12.29 8.83
N LYS A 37 -10.03 -12.45 9.03
CA LYS A 37 -9.12 -11.40 9.51
C LYS A 37 -8.84 -10.30 8.48
N TYR A 38 -8.88 -10.60 7.17
CA TYR A 38 -8.67 -9.56 6.16
C TYR A 38 -9.81 -8.54 6.12
N ARG A 39 -9.51 -7.26 5.94
CA ARG A 39 -10.55 -6.25 5.68
C ARG A 39 -11.03 -6.34 4.23
N PHE A 40 -12.29 -5.98 3.99
CA PHE A 40 -12.74 -5.69 2.63
C PHE A 40 -12.21 -4.30 2.23
N GLU A 41 -11.40 -4.23 1.18
CA GLU A 41 -10.82 -2.97 0.72
C GLU A 41 -11.70 -2.26 -0.30
N SER A 42 -11.76 -0.93 -0.19
CA SER A 42 -12.36 -0.10 -1.23
C SER A 42 -11.51 -0.17 -2.50
N PRO A 43 -12.15 -0.13 -3.69
CA PRO A 43 -11.40 -0.08 -4.93
C PRO A 43 -10.56 1.20 -5.03
N ALA A 44 -9.41 1.09 -5.70
CA ALA A 44 -8.52 2.22 -5.97
C ALA A 44 -8.36 2.46 -7.48
N GLN A 45 -7.98 3.68 -7.85
CA GLN A 45 -7.75 4.07 -9.24
C GLN A 45 -6.45 3.48 -9.81
N ARG A 46 -5.45 3.25 -8.96
CA ARG A 46 -4.15 2.67 -9.30
C ARG A 46 -3.80 1.53 -8.34
N SER A 47 -2.99 0.59 -8.80
CA SER A 47 -2.51 -0.53 -7.99
C SER A 47 -0.99 -0.62 -8.01
N LEU A 48 -0.39 -0.72 -6.83
CA LEU A 48 1.02 -1.05 -6.62
C LEU A 48 1.11 -2.53 -6.31
N VAL A 49 1.31 -3.34 -7.35
CA VAL A 49 1.46 -4.80 -7.21
C VAL A 49 2.94 -5.11 -6.97
N PHE A 50 3.26 -5.79 -5.86
CA PHE A 50 4.65 -6.09 -5.48
C PHE A 50 4.79 -7.50 -4.92
N ASP A 51 6.00 -8.04 -5.06
CA ASP A 51 6.47 -9.23 -4.37
C ASP A 51 7.62 -8.83 -3.44
N ILE A 52 7.45 -9.05 -2.14
CA ILE A 52 8.44 -8.72 -1.11
C ILE A 52 9.74 -9.51 -1.25
N PHE A 53 9.71 -10.64 -1.95
CA PHE A 53 10.88 -11.49 -2.22
C PHE A 53 11.53 -11.23 -3.57
N SER A 54 10.90 -10.43 -4.45
CA SER A 54 11.46 -10.08 -5.77
C SER A 54 12.78 -9.32 -5.64
N THR A 55 13.68 -9.45 -6.62
CA THR A 55 14.94 -8.69 -6.67
C THR A 55 14.74 -7.21 -6.96
N GLY A 56 13.58 -6.81 -7.50
CA GLY A 56 13.27 -5.42 -7.85
C GLY A 56 14.15 -4.80 -8.94
N LYS A 57 13.99 -3.49 -9.17
CA LYS A 57 14.76 -2.64 -10.10
C LYS A 57 15.64 -1.66 -9.33
N LYS A 58 16.94 -1.63 -9.61
CA LYS A 58 17.84 -0.61 -9.08
C LYS A 58 17.78 0.67 -9.91
N THR A 59 17.73 1.81 -9.25
CA THR A 59 17.70 3.14 -9.88
C THR A 59 18.71 4.06 -9.18
N PRO A 60 20.02 3.97 -9.53
CA PRO A 60 21.05 4.78 -8.89
C PRO A 60 20.74 6.27 -8.99
N ILE A 61 20.81 6.97 -7.87
CA ILE A 61 20.41 8.38 -7.74
C ILE A 61 21.33 9.09 -6.75
N LEU A 62 21.60 10.36 -7.00
CA LEU A 62 22.26 11.28 -6.07
C LEU A 62 21.21 12.19 -5.44
N TRP A 63 21.23 12.32 -4.12
CA TRP A 63 20.32 13.22 -3.40
C TRP A 63 21.05 14.41 -2.81
N GLY A 64 20.39 15.57 -2.77
CA GLY A 64 20.92 16.77 -2.15
C GLY A 64 19.88 17.71 -1.58
N PHE A 65 20.37 18.78 -0.96
CA PHE A 65 19.57 19.87 -0.42
C PHE A 65 19.98 21.20 -1.05
N ASP A 66 18.99 22.08 -1.21
CA ASP A 66 19.19 23.43 -1.71
C ASP A 66 19.67 24.42 -0.64
N THR A 67 20.39 25.46 -1.08
CA THR A 67 20.77 26.63 -0.28
C THR A 67 20.49 27.96 -0.99
N ALA A 68 19.68 27.97 -2.05
CA ALA A 68 19.21 29.20 -2.69
C ALA A 68 18.50 30.07 -1.66
N TRP A 69 17.57 29.45 -0.91
CA TRP A 69 17.10 29.98 0.36
C TRP A 69 17.98 29.45 1.48
N ASN A 70 19.01 30.21 1.83
CA ASN A 70 20.02 29.79 2.80
C ASN A 70 19.44 29.75 4.23
N ASP A 71 18.81 28.63 4.58
CA ASP A 71 18.13 28.41 5.85
C ASP A 71 18.77 27.26 6.65
N TYR A 72 19.20 27.57 7.88
CA TYR A 72 19.82 26.63 8.80
C TYR A 72 18.88 25.48 9.17
N GLY A 73 17.61 25.78 9.43
CA GLY A 73 16.62 24.81 9.85
C GLY A 73 16.33 23.77 8.77
N ASN A 74 16.15 24.20 7.52
CA ASN A 74 15.90 23.30 6.39
C ASN A 74 17.02 22.28 6.20
N MET A 75 18.28 22.73 6.23
CA MET A 75 19.43 21.83 6.10
C MET A 75 19.55 20.89 7.30
N LEU A 76 19.49 21.42 8.53
CA LEU A 76 19.65 20.60 9.73
C LEU A 76 18.57 19.52 9.84
N ARG A 77 17.30 19.91 9.64
CA ARG A 77 16.16 18.99 9.64
C ARG A 77 16.30 17.97 8.53
N GLY A 78 16.59 18.40 7.31
CA GLY A 78 16.80 17.50 6.17
C GLY A 78 17.83 16.42 6.48
N VAL A 79 18.99 16.81 7.01
CA VAL A 79 20.07 15.89 7.42
C VAL A 79 19.63 14.94 8.54
N ARG A 80 18.88 15.40 9.53
CA ARG A 80 18.38 14.55 10.63
C ARG A 80 17.37 13.49 10.14
N HIS A 81 16.47 13.86 9.23
CA HIS A 81 15.46 12.93 8.71
C HIS A 81 16.04 11.88 7.75
N CYS A 82 16.88 12.31 6.80
CA CYS A 82 17.44 11.40 5.80
C CYS A 82 18.71 10.68 6.27
N GLY A 83 19.40 11.23 7.27
CA GLY A 83 20.75 10.82 7.66
C GLY A 83 21.80 11.35 6.69
N LYS A 84 22.92 11.84 7.23
CA LYS A 84 24.03 12.43 6.44
C LYS A 84 24.55 11.53 5.32
N ASP A 85 24.43 10.21 5.44
CA ASP A 85 24.94 9.26 4.45
C ASP A 85 24.14 9.27 3.15
N ALA A 86 22.84 9.59 3.22
CA ALA A 86 22.00 9.74 2.04
C ALA A 86 22.29 11.01 1.23
N VAL A 87 22.88 12.03 1.86
CA VAL A 87 23.21 13.30 1.20
C VAL A 87 24.49 13.16 0.39
N SER A 88 24.39 13.38 -0.92
CA SER A 88 25.46 13.22 -1.91
C SER A 88 25.94 14.56 -2.46
N CYS A 89 25.03 15.53 -2.60
CA CYS A 89 25.35 16.87 -3.09
C CYS A 89 24.60 17.97 -2.32
N ALA A 90 24.98 19.22 -2.55
CA ALA A 90 24.22 20.40 -2.14
C ALA A 90 24.20 21.43 -3.28
N ARG A 91 23.05 22.09 -3.47
CA ARG A 91 22.93 23.17 -4.44
C ARG A 91 23.28 24.50 -3.81
N VAL A 92 24.19 25.26 -4.43
CA VAL A 92 24.78 26.49 -3.87
C VAL A 92 24.75 27.60 -4.91
N SER A 93 24.12 28.72 -4.56
CA SER A 93 23.86 29.76 -5.56
C SER A 93 25.00 30.77 -5.73
N PHE A 94 25.24 31.15 -6.99
CA PHE A 94 25.96 32.37 -7.37
C PHE A 94 24.96 33.51 -7.62
N GLN A 95 25.44 34.76 -7.52
CA GLN A 95 24.61 35.96 -7.56
C GLN A 95 25.20 37.03 -8.48
N PRO A 96 24.44 37.59 -9.43
CA PRO A 96 24.90 38.61 -10.38
C PRO A 96 24.84 40.04 -9.77
N TRP A 97 25.23 40.18 -8.50
CA TRP A 97 25.13 41.43 -7.73
C TRP A 97 26.41 42.27 -7.74
N ALA A 98 27.48 41.81 -8.40
CA ALA A 98 28.72 42.55 -8.59
C ALA A 98 29.45 42.10 -9.87
N GLU A 99 30.24 42.99 -10.48
CA GLU A 99 31.10 42.64 -11.62
C GLU A 99 32.32 41.82 -11.16
N ILE A 100 32.70 40.83 -11.96
CA ILE A 100 34.01 40.17 -11.85
C ILE A 100 35.07 41.05 -12.54
N THR A 101 35.91 41.69 -11.73
CA THR A 101 37.00 42.56 -12.21
C THR A 101 38.35 41.82 -12.33
N GLU A 102 38.50 40.69 -11.65
CA GLU A 102 39.66 39.81 -11.74
C GLU A 102 39.20 38.35 -11.92
N LYS A 103 39.71 37.69 -12.97
CA LYS A 103 39.27 36.36 -13.37
C LYS A 103 39.51 35.33 -12.26
N GLY A 104 38.47 34.55 -11.95
CA GLY A 104 38.53 33.52 -10.91
C GLY A 104 38.44 34.07 -9.48
N VAL A 105 38.27 35.38 -9.30
CA VAL A 105 38.23 36.03 -7.98
C VAL A 105 36.85 36.63 -7.75
N LEU A 106 36.14 36.12 -6.72
CA LEU A 106 34.88 36.71 -6.28
C LEU A 106 35.10 38.03 -5.54
N PRO A 107 34.34 39.09 -5.86
CA PRO A 107 34.24 40.29 -5.02
C PRO A 107 33.84 39.95 -3.59
N GLU A 108 34.28 40.78 -2.63
CA GLU A 108 34.09 40.52 -1.20
C GLU A 108 32.63 40.26 -0.82
N MET A 109 31.68 40.99 -1.42
CA MET A 109 30.25 40.83 -1.17
C MET A 109 29.76 39.43 -1.57
N LEU A 110 30.08 38.99 -2.79
CA LEU A 110 29.67 37.67 -3.30
C LEU A 110 30.34 36.55 -2.51
N ARG A 111 31.63 36.73 -2.15
CA ARG A 111 32.36 35.78 -1.32
C ARG A 111 31.71 35.60 0.05
N LYS A 112 31.31 36.69 0.72
CA LYS A 112 30.61 36.61 2.03
C LYS A 112 29.28 35.87 1.95
N ASN A 113 28.52 36.05 0.86
CA ASN A 113 27.27 35.32 0.66
C ASN A 113 27.52 33.83 0.41
N LEU A 114 28.51 33.51 -0.43
CA LEU A 114 28.94 32.13 -0.64
C LEU A 114 29.41 31.49 0.67
N ASP A 115 30.21 32.19 1.48
CA ASP A 115 30.71 31.70 2.77
C ASP A 115 29.55 31.26 3.67
N LYS A 116 28.48 32.06 3.79
CA LYS A 116 27.28 31.71 4.56
C LYS A 116 26.55 30.48 4.04
N ARG A 117 26.45 30.31 2.71
CA ARG A 117 25.85 29.09 2.13
C ARG A 117 26.71 27.86 2.42
N MET A 118 28.03 28.00 2.31
CA MET A 118 28.96 26.91 2.60
C MET A 118 29.04 26.55 4.08
N GLU A 119 28.77 27.49 4.99
CA GLU A 119 28.56 27.21 6.42
C GLU A 119 27.35 26.30 6.63
N THR A 120 26.22 26.59 5.98
CA THR A 120 25.03 25.73 5.99
C THR A 120 25.32 24.35 5.40
N VAL A 121 26.00 24.26 4.26
CA VAL A 121 26.46 22.96 3.70
C VAL A 121 27.34 22.19 4.70
N GLY A 122 28.10 22.88 5.54
CA GLY A 122 28.91 22.28 6.59
C GLY A 122 28.13 21.46 7.62
N ILE A 123 26.84 21.76 7.82
CA ILE A 123 25.94 21.06 8.76
C ILE A 123 25.78 19.58 8.40
N ILE A 124 25.91 19.22 7.11
CA ILE A 124 25.88 17.82 6.65
C ILE A 124 26.95 16.98 7.37
N GLY A 125 28.01 17.60 7.88
CA GLY A 125 29.04 16.93 8.67
C GLY A 125 30.00 16.07 7.84
N LYS A 126 29.92 16.15 6.51
CA LYS A 126 30.88 15.59 5.55
C LYS A 126 30.98 16.49 4.31
N LYS A 127 32.06 16.35 3.53
CA LYS A 127 32.14 16.97 2.21
C LYS A 127 31.17 16.26 1.26
N VAL A 128 30.41 17.04 0.51
CA VAL A 128 29.50 16.61 -0.55
C VAL A 128 29.88 17.30 -1.85
N ASP A 129 29.36 16.81 -2.98
CA ASP A 129 29.52 17.51 -4.25
C ASP A 129 28.67 18.78 -4.29
N ILE A 130 29.11 19.80 -5.02
CA ILE A 130 28.40 21.07 -5.15
C ILE A 130 27.82 21.22 -6.55
N VAL A 131 26.55 21.58 -6.60
CA VAL A 131 25.80 21.95 -7.81
C VAL A 131 25.57 23.45 -7.73
N LEU A 132 26.12 24.21 -8.69
CA LEU A 132 25.92 25.66 -8.71
C LEU A 132 24.61 26.01 -9.41
N ASN A 133 23.85 26.96 -8.87
CA ASN A 133 22.66 27.53 -9.54
C ASN A 133 22.61 29.06 -9.42
N LEU A 134 21.73 29.69 -10.18
CA LEU A 134 21.52 31.13 -10.13
C LEU A 134 20.55 31.51 -9.01
N ASP A 135 20.97 32.43 -8.14
CA ASP A 135 20.10 33.29 -7.34
C ASP A 135 20.07 34.68 -8.01
N GLY A 136 19.10 34.85 -8.92
CA GLY A 136 19.02 35.97 -9.86
C GLY A 136 18.11 37.12 -9.39
N GLY A 137 17.62 37.07 -8.16
CA GLY A 137 16.77 38.12 -7.59
C GLY A 137 17.47 39.47 -7.47
N ASP A 138 16.71 40.51 -7.10
CA ASP A 138 17.26 41.84 -6.87
C ASP A 138 18.40 41.81 -5.83
N PRO A 139 19.51 42.56 -6.02
CA PRO A 139 19.74 43.58 -7.06
C PRO A 139 20.65 43.11 -8.22
N THR A 140 20.18 42.22 -9.09
CA THR A 140 20.89 41.85 -10.34
C THR A 140 21.32 43.09 -11.14
N ILE A 141 22.61 43.19 -11.48
CA ILE A 141 23.16 44.32 -12.26
C ILE A 141 22.88 44.10 -13.74
N LYS A 142 21.70 44.52 -14.20
CA LYS A 142 21.21 44.26 -15.56
C LYS A 142 22.09 44.90 -16.64
N GLU A 143 22.83 45.96 -16.35
CA GLU A 143 23.77 46.57 -17.31
C GLU A 143 24.95 45.65 -17.65
N ILE A 144 25.31 44.73 -16.75
CA ILE A 144 26.43 43.80 -16.89
C ILE A 144 25.95 42.41 -17.29
N TYR A 145 24.87 41.95 -16.67
CA TYR A 145 24.38 40.57 -16.79
C TYR A 145 23.10 40.46 -17.61
N GLY A 146 22.51 41.57 -18.00
CA GLY A 146 21.27 41.60 -18.75
C GLY A 146 20.04 41.32 -17.90
N GLY A 147 18.87 41.40 -18.53
CA GLY A 147 17.57 41.17 -17.89
C GLY A 147 16.48 42.02 -18.52
N TRP A 148 15.22 41.64 -18.27
CA TRP A 148 14.07 42.41 -18.74
C TRP A 148 13.86 43.65 -17.88
N LYS A 149 13.59 44.77 -18.56
CA LYS A 149 13.06 45.99 -17.96
C LYS A 149 11.64 46.19 -18.43
N TYR A 150 10.74 46.30 -17.46
CA TYR A 150 9.31 46.48 -17.68
C TYR A 150 8.96 47.97 -17.65
N GLU A 151 8.05 48.39 -18.52
CA GLU A 151 7.52 49.76 -18.48
C GLU A 151 6.75 50.02 -17.18
N ASN A 152 6.02 49.01 -16.67
CA ASN A 152 5.33 49.03 -15.38
C ASN A 152 5.84 47.87 -14.49
N PRO A 153 6.72 48.14 -13.52
CA PRO A 153 7.24 47.13 -12.60
C PRO A 153 6.18 46.51 -11.69
N ASP A 154 5.06 47.19 -11.44
CA ASP A 154 3.98 46.73 -10.55
C ASP A 154 3.01 45.75 -11.24
N ASP A 155 3.07 45.65 -12.58
CA ASP A 155 2.31 44.67 -13.38
C ASP A 155 3.19 44.08 -14.50
N PRO A 156 4.21 43.29 -14.14
CA PRO A 156 5.20 42.80 -15.09
C PRO A 156 4.62 41.79 -16.10
N TRP A 157 3.48 41.17 -15.80
CA TRP A 157 2.85 40.13 -16.62
C TRP A 157 2.21 40.65 -17.93
N TRP A 158 1.77 41.91 -17.92
CA TRP A 158 1.13 42.55 -19.07
C TRP A 158 1.90 43.77 -19.58
N SER A 159 3.01 44.12 -18.92
CA SER A 159 3.82 45.27 -19.29
C SER A 159 4.73 44.96 -20.49
N PRO A 160 4.81 45.86 -21.49
CA PRO A 160 5.87 45.80 -22.47
C PRO A 160 7.24 45.77 -21.80
N LYS A 161 8.14 44.94 -22.34
CA LYS A 161 9.47 44.73 -21.79
C LYS A 161 10.55 44.93 -22.84
N GLU A 162 11.66 45.53 -22.43
CA GLU A 162 12.88 45.68 -23.21
C GLU A 162 14.03 44.91 -22.55
N TYR A 163 14.88 44.27 -23.36
CA TYR A 163 16.06 43.60 -22.84
C TYR A 163 17.20 44.61 -22.66
N ILE A 164 17.84 44.60 -21.49
CA ILE A 164 19.00 45.47 -21.24
C ILE A 164 20.28 44.78 -21.72
N GLY A 165 20.96 45.42 -22.68
CA GLY A 165 22.29 45.01 -23.16
C GLY A 165 22.27 44.07 -24.36
N ASN A 166 23.35 43.31 -24.54
CA ASN A 166 23.56 42.40 -25.67
C ASN A 166 24.05 41.04 -25.17
N VAL A 167 23.31 39.98 -25.51
CA VAL A 167 23.56 38.62 -25.03
C VAL A 167 24.97 38.09 -25.35
N VAL A 168 25.58 38.51 -26.47
CA VAL A 168 26.93 38.10 -26.88
C VAL A 168 27.99 38.75 -26.00
N ASP A 169 27.80 40.02 -25.62
CA ASP A 169 28.71 40.74 -24.73
C ASP A 169 28.56 40.27 -23.27
N GLN A 170 27.36 39.83 -22.89
CA GLN A 170 27.00 39.43 -21.54
C GLN A 170 27.34 37.96 -21.23
N GLY A 171 27.28 37.06 -22.22
CA GLY A 171 27.64 35.64 -22.04
C GLY A 171 29.00 35.42 -21.35
N PRO A 172 30.10 36.07 -21.80
CA PRO A 172 31.38 36.01 -21.12
C PRO A 172 31.38 36.54 -19.68
N LYS A 173 30.57 37.56 -19.36
CA LYS A 173 30.47 38.14 -18.01
C LYS A 173 29.86 37.15 -17.02
N TRP A 174 28.80 36.47 -17.44
CA TRP A 174 28.22 35.35 -16.68
C TRP A 174 29.22 34.19 -16.52
N ALA A 175 29.92 33.80 -17.59
CA ALA A 175 30.92 32.73 -17.51
C ALA A 175 32.05 33.04 -16.51
N ASP A 176 32.51 34.31 -16.45
CA ASP A 176 33.49 34.77 -15.46
C ASP A 176 32.94 34.70 -14.02
N LEU A 177 31.66 35.03 -13.80
CA LEU A 177 30.99 34.91 -12.49
C LEU A 177 30.86 33.47 -12.01
N ILE A 178 30.42 32.56 -12.89
CA ILE A 178 30.24 31.15 -12.56
C ILE A 178 31.60 30.49 -12.28
N ASP A 179 32.63 30.75 -13.10
CA ASP A 179 33.99 30.23 -12.88
C ASP A 179 34.62 30.78 -11.59
N ALA A 180 34.45 32.07 -11.29
CA ALA A 180 34.92 32.65 -10.03
C ALA A 180 34.23 32.02 -8.81
N THR A 181 32.93 31.73 -8.91
CA THR A 181 32.20 31.02 -7.84
C THR A 181 32.70 29.59 -7.68
N ALA A 182 32.86 28.86 -8.77
CA ALA A 182 33.40 27.50 -8.75
C ALA A 182 34.81 27.47 -8.14
N ALA A 183 35.68 28.40 -8.52
CA ALA A 183 37.02 28.54 -7.95
C ALA A 183 36.99 28.78 -6.44
N ALA A 184 36.06 29.63 -5.96
CA ALA A 184 35.90 29.92 -4.53
C ALA A 184 35.37 28.71 -3.74
N VAL A 185 34.48 27.91 -4.32
CA VAL A 185 34.01 26.63 -3.73
C VAL A 185 35.14 25.61 -3.67
N GLU A 186 35.89 25.42 -4.76
CA GLU A 186 37.03 24.49 -4.82
C GLU A 186 38.15 24.88 -3.85
N ALA A 187 38.40 26.19 -3.65
CA ALA A 187 39.35 26.69 -2.65
C ALA A 187 38.96 26.31 -1.21
N LYS A 188 37.69 25.99 -0.96
CA LYS A 188 37.19 25.47 0.34
C LYS A 188 37.27 23.94 0.44
N GLY A 189 37.86 23.28 -0.56
CA GLY A 189 38.04 21.83 -0.61
C GLY A 189 36.77 21.05 -0.95
N TYR A 190 35.79 21.67 -1.60
CA TYR A 190 34.62 20.99 -2.17
C TYR A 190 34.82 20.75 -3.65
N ARG A 191 34.16 19.73 -4.20
CA ARG A 191 34.15 19.46 -5.64
C ARG A 191 32.89 20.05 -6.24
N VAL A 192 33.03 20.90 -7.26
CA VAL A 192 31.89 21.34 -8.08
C VAL A 192 31.70 20.31 -9.19
N ILE A 193 30.46 19.81 -9.37
CA ILE A 193 30.15 18.79 -10.38
C ILE A 193 29.25 19.30 -11.50
N THR A 194 28.47 20.34 -11.22
CA THR A 194 27.48 20.91 -12.13
C THR A 194 27.40 22.42 -11.91
N ALA A 195 27.18 23.18 -12.98
CA ALA A 195 26.69 24.54 -12.93
C ALA A 195 25.47 24.72 -13.84
N SER A 196 24.39 25.23 -13.26
CA SER A 196 23.17 25.67 -13.94
C SER A 196 23.26 27.19 -14.17
N PRO A 197 23.51 27.66 -15.41
CA PRO A 197 23.71 29.08 -15.68
C PRO A 197 22.54 29.99 -15.31
N LEU A 198 21.31 29.51 -15.44
CA LEU A 198 20.09 30.25 -15.17
C LEU A 198 19.11 29.39 -14.36
N ASN A 199 18.22 30.04 -13.59
CA ASN A 199 17.18 29.39 -12.80
C ASN A 199 15.82 29.97 -13.21
N GLU A 200 14.87 29.11 -13.58
CA GLU A 200 13.52 29.47 -14.04
C GLU A 200 13.51 30.57 -15.11
N PRO A 201 14.30 30.43 -16.21
CA PRO A 201 14.45 31.51 -17.18
C PRO A 201 13.21 31.71 -18.07
N ASP A 202 12.24 30.79 -18.01
CA ASP A 202 10.90 30.88 -18.61
C ASP A 202 9.94 31.74 -17.77
N LEU A 203 10.18 31.87 -16.46
CA LEU A 203 9.41 32.76 -15.60
C LEU A 203 9.78 34.21 -15.91
N GLU A 204 8.79 35.05 -16.21
CA GLU A 204 9.05 36.39 -16.73
C GLU A 204 9.94 37.25 -15.81
N ILE A 205 9.71 37.24 -14.49
CA ILE A 205 10.44 38.06 -13.51
C ILE A 205 11.93 37.72 -13.40
N ASN A 206 12.28 36.44 -13.57
CA ASN A 206 13.65 35.93 -13.60
C ASN A 206 14.17 35.78 -15.04
N GLY A 207 13.31 36.08 -16.02
CA GLY A 207 13.47 35.65 -17.39
C GLY A 207 14.62 36.35 -18.09
N THR A 208 15.28 35.60 -18.97
CA THR A 208 16.25 36.14 -19.92
C THR A 208 16.01 35.50 -21.28
N PRO A 209 16.51 36.10 -22.38
CA PRO A 209 16.43 35.46 -23.69
C PRO A 209 17.14 34.10 -23.68
N ILE A 210 16.58 33.11 -24.40
CA ILE A 210 17.17 31.77 -24.52
C ILE A 210 18.58 31.82 -25.14
N GLU A 211 18.83 32.82 -25.99
CA GLU A 211 20.12 33.14 -26.60
C GLU A 211 21.20 33.48 -25.57
N LEU A 212 20.82 34.11 -24.44
CA LEU A 212 21.78 34.40 -23.37
C LEU A 212 22.30 33.10 -22.78
N PHE A 213 21.43 32.14 -22.47
CA PHE A 213 21.84 30.83 -21.98
C PHE A 213 22.86 30.20 -22.94
N TYR A 214 22.54 30.20 -24.23
CA TYR A 214 23.40 29.62 -25.27
C TYR A 214 24.79 30.24 -25.25
N GLU A 215 24.88 31.56 -25.20
CA GLU A 215 26.16 32.27 -25.15
C GLU A 215 26.94 31.98 -23.84
N ILE A 216 26.26 31.83 -22.69
CA ILE A 216 26.93 31.43 -21.44
C ILE A 216 27.52 30.02 -21.57
N ALA A 217 26.70 29.04 -21.97
CA ALA A 217 27.10 27.65 -22.09
C ALA A 217 28.25 27.48 -23.10
N LYS A 218 28.16 28.15 -24.25
CA LYS A 218 29.21 28.20 -25.27
C LYS A 218 30.52 28.76 -24.72
N ASN A 219 30.48 29.86 -23.96
CA ASN A 219 31.68 30.42 -23.36
C ASN A 219 32.32 29.47 -22.35
N LEU A 220 31.53 28.84 -21.48
CA LEU A 220 32.03 27.88 -20.48
C LEU A 220 32.68 26.63 -21.11
N LYS A 221 32.36 26.30 -22.36
CA LYS A 221 33.00 25.23 -23.13
C LYS A 221 34.35 25.61 -23.76
N ASP A 222 34.75 26.88 -23.73
CA ASP A 222 36.13 27.27 -24.05
C ASP A 222 37.03 26.89 -22.86
N PHE A 223 37.61 25.69 -22.92
CA PHE A 223 38.43 25.16 -21.82
C PHE A 223 39.83 25.79 -21.70
N ASP A 224 40.28 26.54 -22.71
CA ASP A 224 41.50 27.33 -22.58
C ASP A 224 41.22 28.55 -21.71
N LYS A 225 40.00 29.11 -21.83
CA LYS A 225 39.53 30.18 -20.96
C LYS A 225 39.02 29.66 -19.61
N TYR A 226 38.25 28.57 -19.56
CA TYR A 226 37.60 28.06 -18.35
C TYR A 226 37.96 26.59 -18.10
N PRO A 227 39.21 26.29 -17.69
CA PRO A 227 39.71 24.91 -17.60
C PRO A 227 38.97 24.02 -16.59
N ARG A 228 38.30 24.60 -15.57
CA ARG A 228 37.50 23.83 -14.60
C ARG A 228 36.32 23.09 -15.25
N PHE A 229 35.74 23.68 -16.28
CA PHE A 229 34.57 23.16 -16.98
C PHE A 229 34.85 21.93 -17.85
N LYS A 230 36.11 21.47 -17.92
CA LYS A 230 36.41 20.10 -18.38
C LYS A 230 35.77 19.04 -17.48
N ASN A 231 35.58 19.34 -16.20
CA ASN A 231 35.08 18.41 -15.18
C ASN A 231 33.78 18.87 -14.50
N ILE A 232 33.27 20.07 -14.83
CA ILE A 232 32.00 20.60 -14.33
C ILE A 232 30.99 20.53 -15.47
N ARG A 233 29.89 19.82 -15.25
CA ARG A 233 28.79 19.72 -16.23
C ARG A 233 28.06 21.06 -16.35
N ILE A 234 27.72 21.45 -17.57
CA ILE A 234 26.80 22.58 -17.80
C ILE A 234 25.39 22.00 -17.90
N SER A 235 24.52 22.41 -16.97
CA SER A 235 23.12 21.93 -16.87
C SER A 235 22.15 22.96 -17.44
N GLY A 236 21.08 22.52 -18.12
CA GLY A 236 20.09 23.39 -18.74
C GLY A 236 18.71 22.79 -18.98
N GLY A 237 17.74 23.65 -19.29
CA GLY A 237 16.30 23.42 -19.10
C GLY A 237 15.83 24.39 -18.02
N ASN A 238 15.94 23.98 -16.75
CA ASN A 238 15.79 24.81 -15.54
C ASN A 238 14.50 25.62 -15.48
N THR A 239 13.40 25.17 -16.08
CA THR A 239 12.17 25.96 -16.19
C THR A 239 11.24 25.78 -15.01
N LEU A 240 10.45 26.82 -14.68
CA LEU A 240 9.35 26.74 -13.72
C LEU A 240 8.20 25.91 -14.28
N ASN A 241 7.89 26.10 -15.55
CA ASN A 241 6.94 25.28 -16.30
C ASN A 241 7.69 24.17 -17.04
N ASP A 242 7.44 22.91 -16.67
CA ASP A 242 8.14 21.76 -17.28
C ASP A 242 7.82 21.57 -18.77
N ASP A 243 6.71 22.13 -19.27
CA ASP A 243 6.37 22.13 -20.69
C ASP A 243 7.38 22.94 -21.53
N GLU A 244 8.04 23.94 -20.94
CA GLU A 244 9.07 24.75 -21.60
C GLU A 244 10.46 24.09 -21.54
N ALA A 245 10.68 23.13 -20.63
CA ALA A 245 12.00 22.57 -20.35
C ALA A 245 12.66 22.00 -21.62
N MET A 246 11.88 21.30 -22.45
CA MET A 246 12.42 20.65 -23.64
C MET A 246 12.87 21.64 -24.71
N LYS A 247 12.14 22.75 -24.88
CA LYS A 247 12.52 23.84 -25.79
C LYS A 247 13.83 24.49 -25.34
N TRP A 248 13.97 24.76 -24.04
CA TRP A 248 15.19 25.32 -23.46
C TRP A 248 16.38 24.38 -23.59
N TYR A 249 16.19 23.10 -23.27
CA TYR A 249 17.22 22.08 -23.40
C TYR A 249 17.65 21.90 -24.86
N GLU A 250 16.72 21.68 -25.79
CA GLU A 250 17.02 21.41 -27.20
C GLU A 250 17.75 22.57 -27.89
N TYR A 251 17.38 23.81 -27.59
CA TYR A 251 18.08 24.99 -28.13
C TYR A 251 19.54 25.06 -27.67
N ASN A 252 19.78 24.74 -26.39
CA ASN A 252 21.10 24.87 -25.76
C ASN A 252 21.95 23.59 -25.86
N LYS A 253 21.37 22.46 -26.27
CA LYS A 253 21.94 21.11 -26.08
C LYS A 253 23.33 20.93 -26.68
N GLU A 254 23.73 21.70 -27.68
CA GLU A 254 25.07 21.63 -28.26
C GLU A 254 26.17 21.80 -27.19
N TYR A 255 25.91 22.63 -26.18
CA TYR A 255 26.88 22.96 -25.12
C TYR A 255 26.47 22.47 -23.71
N LEU A 256 25.37 21.73 -23.58
CA LEU A 256 24.95 21.14 -22.31
C LEU A 256 25.48 19.72 -22.12
N ASP A 257 25.90 19.38 -20.90
CA ASP A 257 26.25 18.02 -20.47
C ASP A 257 25.13 17.36 -19.64
N GLU A 258 24.21 18.18 -19.14
CA GLU A 258 23.17 17.81 -18.21
C GLU A 258 21.85 18.52 -18.59
N GLY A 259 20.74 17.82 -18.44
CA GLY A 259 19.40 18.38 -18.55
C GLY A 259 18.75 18.48 -17.18
N ASN A 260 18.04 19.59 -16.93
CA ASN A 260 17.38 19.84 -15.66
C ASN A 260 15.97 20.39 -15.79
N THR A 261 15.05 19.95 -14.94
CA THR A 261 13.69 20.52 -14.79
C THR A 261 13.10 20.13 -13.43
N HIS A 262 12.13 20.91 -12.96
CA HIS A 262 11.27 20.61 -11.81
C HIS A 262 9.81 20.91 -12.16
N GLN A 263 8.89 20.65 -11.24
CA GLN A 263 7.45 20.76 -11.51
C GLN A 263 6.77 21.81 -10.61
N LEU A 264 6.44 22.96 -11.19
CA LEU A 264 5.53 23.94 -10.59
C LEU A 264 4.37 24.34 -11.52
N ALA A 265 4.51 24.08 -12.82
CA ALA A 265 3.47 24.18 -13.84
C ALA A 265 3.78 23.20 -14.98
N GLY A 266 2.78 22.99 -15.84
CA GLY A 266 2.90 22.19 -17.06
C GLY A 266 2.23 20.82 -16.94
N SER A 267 2.79 19.80 -17.59
CA SER A 267 2.16 18.49 -17.76
C SER A 267 3.04 17.32 -17.33
N PHE A 268 2.41 16.33 -16.71
CA PHE A 268 3.07 15.12 -16.22
C PHE A 268 3.87 14.42 -17.33
N ASP A 269 3.31 14.38 -18.53
CA ASP A 269 3.93 13.76 -19.70
C ASP A 269 5.24 14.45 -20.10
N ASN A 270 5.28 15.78 -20.04
CA ASN A 270 6.48 16.55 -20.37
C ASN A 270 7.54 16.40 -19.27
N TYR A 271 7.15 16.42 -17.98
CA TYR A 271 8.07 16.12 -16.88
C TYR A 271 8.75 14.75 -17.05
N ALA A 272 7.96 13.69 -17.25
CA ALA A 272 8.47 12.33 -17.41
C ALA A 272 9.32 12.15 -18.68
N SER A 273 8.84 12.66 -19.81
CA SER A 273 9.54 12.51 -21.09
C SER A 273 10.83 13.33 -21.14
N PHE A 274 10.94 14.43 -20.38
CA PHE A 274 12.15 15.22 -20.29
C PHE A 274 13.35 14.39 -19.83
N PHE A 275 13.23 13.69 -18.70
CA PHE A 275 14.31 12.85 -18.19
C PHE A 275 14.65 11.72 -19.17
N THR A 276 13.64 11.06 -19.74
CA THR A 276 13.85 9.99 -20.72
C THR A 276 14.69 10.50 -21.90
N LYS A 277 14.33 11.66 -22.46
CA LYS A 277 15.01 12.28 -23.59
C LYS A 277 16.46 12.66 -23.26
N VAL A 278 16.70 13.27 -22.10
CA VAL A 278 18.07 13.62 -21.65
C VAL A 278 18.95 12.38 -21.55
N ARG A 279 18.39 11.26 -21.06
CA ARG A 279 19.11 9.98 -20.97
C ARG A 279 19.37 9.36 -22.34
N GLU A 280 18.42 9.44 -23.27
CA GLU A 280 18.60 9.00 -24.66
C GLU A 280 19.71 9.77 -25.39
N ASP A 281 19.86 11.06 -25.10
CA ASP A 281 20.95 11.89 -25.60
C ASP A 281 22.31 11.58 -24.94
N GLY A 282 22.35 10.64 -23.98
CA GLY A 282 23.57 10.24 -23.27
C GLY A 282 24.02 11.23 -22.20
N LYS A 283 23.14 12.13 -21.76
CA LYS A 283 23.45 13.21 -20.81
C LYS A 283 23.01 12.89 -19.38
N HIS A 284 23.49 13.69 -18.44
CA HIS A 284 23.10 13.59 -17.04
C HIS A 284 21.72 14.22 -16.84
N ALA A 285 20.84 13.59 -16.06
CA ALA A 285 19.47 14.07 -15.84
C ALA A 285 19.28 14.49 -14.38
N THR A 286 18.79 15.71 -14.14
CA THR A 286 18.66 16.29 -12.81
C THR A 286 17.28 16.93 -12.60
N ALA A 287 16.74 16.85 -11.39
CA ALA A 287 15.76 17.81 -10.90
C ALA A 287 16.37 18.51 -9.69
N ASP A 288 16.68 19.79 -9.81
CA ASP A 288 17.40 20.52 -8.78
C ASP A 288 16.51 21.31 -7.80
N GLU A 289 15.18 21.20 -7.95
CA GLU A 289 14.14 21.78 -7.08
C GLU A 289 12.93 20.83 -6.88
N LEU A 290 13.11 19.70 -6.20
CA LEU A 290 12.01 18.78 -5.91
C LEU A 290 11.12 19.32 -4.78
N HIS A 291 9.81 19.40 -5.02
CA HIS A 291 8.86 19.94 -4.05
C HIS A 291 8.10 18.88 -3.24
N ASN A 292 8.05 17.64 -3.72
CA ASN A 292 7.30 16.54 -3.11
C ASN A 292 7.87 15.17 -3.54
N VAL A 293 7.51 14.11 -2.81
CA VAL A 293 7.99 12.75 -3.14
C VAL A 293 7.48 12.22 -4.49
N MET A 294 6.36 12.74 -5.02
CA MET A 294 5.82 12.29 -6.32
C MET A 294 6.77 12.66 -7.45
N GLU A 295 7.24 13.91 -7.48
CA GLU A 295 8.26 14.34 -8.46
C GLU A 295 9.50 13.44 -8.39
N ALA A 296 9.96 13.14 -7.17
CA ALA A 296 11.11 12.26 -6.97
C ALA A 296 10.86 10.84 -7.48
N ILE A 297 9.71 10.25 -7.17
CA ILE A 297 9.29 8.90 -7.63
C ILE A 297 9.23 8.85 -9.16
N VAL A 298 8.60 9.84 -9.79
CA VAL A 298 8.43 9.92 -11.24
C VAL A 298 9.78 10.19 -11.92
N GLY A 299 10.52 11.21 -11.48
CA GLY A 299 11.83 11.53 -12.03
C GLY A 299 12.76 10.33 -12.01
N VAL A 300 12.88 9.63 -10.88
CA VAL A 300 13.72 8.43 -10.75
C VAL A 300 13.27 7.33 -11.74
N GLU A 301 11.96 7.13 -11.92
CA GLU A 301 11.47 6.10 -12.83
C GLU A 301 11.83 6.38 -14.29
N TYR A 302 11.74 7.65 -14.71
CA TYR A 302 12.04 8.09 -16.07
C TYR A 302 13.51 8.48 -16.30
N GLY A 303 14.38 8.22 -15.31
CA GLY A 303 15.83 8.25 -15.50
C GLY A 303 16.55 9.46 -14.94
N MET A 304 15.93 10.25 -14.05
CA MET A 304 16.62 11.24 -13.22
C MET A 304 17.76 10.57 -12.43
N GLN A 305 18.90 11.24 -12.38
CA GLN A 305 20.14 10.77 -11.74
C GLN A 305 20.60 11.65 -10.59
N THR A 306 20.14 12.90 -10.51
CA THR A 306 20.31 13.77 -9.34
C THR A 306 18.96 14.39 -8.97
N GLY A 307 18.56 14.29 -7.72
CA GLY A 307 17.41 15.00 -7.16
C GLY A 307 17.85 15.89 -6.00
N ILE A 308 17.45 17.16 -6.00
CA ILE A 308 17.77 18.10 -4.92
C ILE A 308 16.46 18.65 -4.36
N TRP A 309 16.27 18.55 -3.06
CA TRP A 309 15.04 18.99 -2.41
C TRP A 309 15.01 20.52 -2.24
N TRP A 310 13.89 21.11 -2.66
CA TRP A 310 13.53 22.46 -2.27
C TRP A 310 13.01 22.44 -0.82
N GLY A 311 13.87 22.83 0.12
CA GLY A 311 13.61 22.79 1.56
C GLY A 311 14.02 21.48 2.24
N THR A 312 13.41 21.17 3.38
CA THR A 312 13.72 19.97 4.17
C THR A 312 13.09 18.70 3.57
N ALA A 313 13.76 17.56 3.75
CA ALA A 313 13.20 16.24 3.47
C ALA A 313 12.69 15.61 4.77
N GLU A 314 11.42 15.81 5.09
CA GLU A 314 10.75 15.22 6.27
C GLU A 314 10.62 13.68 6.15
N GLN A 315 9.77 13.02 6.95
CA GLN A 315 9.75 11.55 7.06
C GLN A 315 9.68 10.84 5.71
N CYS A 316 8.66 11.10 4.91
CA CYS A 316 8.43 10.43 3.63
C CYS A 316 9.62 10.61 2.68
N ARG A 317 10.07 11.85 2.48
CA ARG A 317 11.18 12.19 1.58
C ARG A 317 12.51 11.63 2.07
N GLY A 318 12.80 11.75 3.37
CA GLY A 318 14.01 11.24 3.99
C GLY A 318 14.09 9.71 3.95
N GLU A 319 12.98 9.01 4.20
CA GLU A 319 12.88 7.56 4.02
C GLU A 319 13.01 7.17 2.54
N PHE A 320 12.44 7.95 1.61
CA PHE A 320 12.57 7.68 0.18
C PHE A 320 14.03 7.79 -0.30
N MET A 321 14.77 8.80 0.18
CA MET A 321 16.21 8.92 -0.09
C MET A 321 16.97 7.66 0.35
N LYS A 322 16.68 7.15 1.56
CA LYS A 322 17.31 5.93 2.09
C LYS A 322 16.91 4.68 1.31
N ALA A 323 15.62 4.56 0.97
CA ALA A 323 15.06 3.38 0.31
C ALA A 323 15.45 3.27 -1.16
N SER A 324 15.56 4.39 -1.87
CA SER A 324 15.87 4.43 -3.32
C SER A 324 17.28 3.95 -3.68
N PHE A 325 18.21 3.86 -2.73
CA PHE A 325 19.49 3.17 -2.92
C PHE A 325 19.35 1.63 -3.02
N GLY A 326 18.20 1.10 -2.64
CA GLY A 326 17.89 -0.32 -2.66
C GLY A 326 17.24 -0.75 -3.97
N ASP A 327 16.20 -1.56 -3.86
CA ASP A 327 15.48 -2.14 -5.00
C ASP A 327 14.03 -1.64 -5.03
N ARG A 328 13.60 -1.08 -6.16
CA ARG A 328 12.19 -0.78 -6.39
C ARG A 328 11.42 -2.06 -6.72
N LEU A 329 10.42 -2.39 -5.91
CA LEU A 329 9.57 -3.57 -6.07
C LEU A 329 8.31 -3.29 -6.89
N SER A 330 7.79 -2.07 -6.85
CA SER A 330 6.59 -1.68 -7.61
C SER A 330 6.52 -0.18 -7.87
N TYR A 331 5.68 0.20 -8.83
CA TYR A 331 5.44 1.56 -9.25
C TYR A 331 4.10 1.70 -9.97
N ALA A 332 3.42 2.82 -9.71
CA ALA A 332 2.22 3.23 -10.41
C ALA A 332 2.10 4.75 -10.38
N GLU A 333 1.45 5.31 -11.38
CA GLU A 333 1.25 6.76 -11.53
C GLU A 333 -0.18 7.06 -11.95
N ASN A 334 -0.68 8.22 -11.57
CA ASN A 334 -1.93 8.78 -12.05
C ASN A 334 -1.68 10.18 -12.61
N ARG A 335 -1.41 10.22 -13.92
CA ARG A 335 -1.03 11.45 -14.64
C ARG A 335 -2.08 12.55 -14.54
N ASP A 336 -3.36 12.20 -14.67
CA ASP A 336 -4.46 13.16 -14.58
C ASP A 336 -4.59 13.83 -13.20
N ALA A 337 -4.13 13.12 -12.16
CA ALA A 337 -4.19 13.57 -10.78
C ALA A 337 -2.85 14.11 -10.26
N TRP A 338 -1.80 14.10 -11.09
CA TRP A 338 -0.45 14.45 -10.67
C TRP A 338 -0.02 13.73 -9.39
N SER A 339 -0.24 12.41 -9.34
CA SER A 339 0.16 11.57 -8.22
C SER A 339 0.95 10.36 -8.67
N ALA A 340 1.80 9.83 -7.79
CA ALA A 340 2.54 8.60 -8.03
C ALA A 340 2.81 7.84 -6.75
N GLY A 341 3.14 6.57 -6.92
CA GLY A 341 3.46 5.67 -5.84
C GLY A 341 4.54 4.66 -6.22
N ALA A 342 5.27 4.19 -5.22
CA ALA A 342 6.26 3.13 -5.38
C ALA A 342 6.43 2.30 -4.11
N VAL A 343 6.88 1.06 -4.26
CA VAL A 343 7.32 0.22 -3.14
C VAL A 343 8.80 -0.05 -3.31
N TYR A 344 9.58 0.14 -2.25
CA TYR A 344 11.02 -0.12 -2.24
C TYR A 344 11.40 -1.06 -1.11
N ARG A 345 12.41 -1.88 -1.36
CA ARG A 345 13.22 -2.52 -0.33
C ARG A 345 14.52 -1.75 -0.20
N ALA A 346 14.71 -1.07 0.92
CA ALA A 346 15.91 -0.31 1.23
C ALA A 346 17.15 -1.22 1.39
N PRO A 347 18.38 -0.68 1.31
CA PRO A 347 19.59 -1.45 1.59
C PRO A 347 19.62 -2.10 2.99
N SER A 348 18.90 -1.52 3.95
CA SER A 348 18.70 -2.07 5.29
C SER A 348 17.79 -3.31 5.34
N GLY A 349 17.12 -3.65 4.24
CA GLY A 349 16.12 -4.71 4.16
C GLY A 349 14.69 -4.25 4.47
N LYS A 350 14.49 -3.04 4.99
CA LYS A 350 13.16 -2.47 5.24
C LYS A 350 12.37 -2.37 3.93
N ILE A 351 11.11 -2.77 3.94
CA ILE A 351 10.19 -2.59 2.81
C ILE A 351 9.22 -1.46 3.16
N GLN A 352 9.13 -0.47 2.27
CA GLN A 352 8.31 0.71 2.47
C GLN A 352 7.56 1.07 1.18
N GLY A 353 6.30 1.43 1.33
CA GLY A 353 5.49 2.06 0.29
C GLY A 353 5.57 3.58 0.40
N PHE A 354 5.64 4.27 -0.73
CA PHE A 354 5.69 5.73 -0.82
C PHE A 354 4.60 6.20 -1.76
N LEU A 355 3.87 7.25 -1.37
CA LEU A 355 2.86 7.91 -2.19
C LEU A 355 3.02 9.42 -2.08
N GLY A 356 2.76 10.14 -3.16
CA GLY A 356 2.67 11.59 -3.14
C GLY A 356 1.84 12.18 -4.27
N CYS A 357 1.54 13.46 -4.17
CA CYS A 357 0.93 14.25 -5.24
C CYS A 357 1.62 15.62 -5.40
N SER A 358 1.40 16.26 -6.56
CA SER A 358 1.95 17.58 -6.89
C SER A 358 1.55 18.63 -5.86
N GLU A 359 2.50 19.51 -5.53
CA GLU A 359 2.20 20.67 -4.69
C GLU A 359 1.14 21.57 -5.33
N ARG A 360 1.13 21.75 -6.65
CA ARG A 360 0.31 22.79 -7.31
C ARG A 360 -0.86 22.27 -8.13
N GLN A 361 -0.78 21.04 -8.65
CA GLN A 361 -1.72 20.50 -9.65
C GLN A 361 -2.41 19.20 -9.22
N ALA A 362 -2.26 18.79 -7.96
CA ALA A 362 -2.84 17.54 -7.45
C ALA A 362 -4.37 17.52 -7.50
N LYS A 363 -4.92 16.40 -7.98
CA LYS A 363 -6.34 16.03 -7.83
C LYS A 363 -6.48 14.82 -6.90
N PRO A 364 -7.66 14.61 -6.29
CA PRO A 364 -7.91 13.42 -5.48
C PRO A 364 -7.59 12.14 -6.25
N SER A 365 -6.85 11.25 -5.62
CA SER A 365 -6.53 9.95 -6.20
C SER A 365 -6.39 8.86 -5.15
N SER A 366 -6.40 7.60 -5.57
CA SER A 366 -6.28 6.46 -4.66
C SER A 366 -5.39 5.35 -5.22
N TYR A 367 -4.61 4.75 -4.33
CA TYR A 367 -3.66 3.69 -4.62
C TYR A 367 -3.95 2.47 -3.76
N ARG A 368 -3.98 1.31 -4.37
CA ARG A 368 -4.07 0.02 -3.69
C ARG A 368 -2.74 -0.70 -3.75
N PHE A 369 -2.15 -0.98 -2.60
CA PHE A 369 -1.02 -1.89 -2.47
C PHE A 369 -1.53 -3.32 -2.60
N VAL A 370 -0.84 -4.18 -3.35
CA VAL A 370 -1.20 -5.60 -3.53
C VAL A 370 0.05 -6.47 -3.35
N SER A 371 0.09 -7.25 -2.26
CA SER A 371 1.17 -8.22 -2.01
C SER A 371 0.89 -9.52 -2.76
N LEU A 372 1.80 -9.93 -3.63
CA LEU A 372 1.72 -11.18 -4.40
C LEU A 372 2.12 -12.41 -3.57
N ASN A 373 3.01 -12.26 -2.60
CA ASN A 373 3.51 -13.37 -1.78
C ASN A 373 3.49 -13.01 -0.30
N GLY A 374 2.78 -13.83 0.49
CA GLY A 374 2.65 -13.67 1.94
C GLY A 374 1.70 -12.55 2.37
N ASP A 375 1.17 -12.71 3.57
CA ASP A 375 0.48 -11.64 4.28
C ASP A 375 1.49 -10.58 4.71
N VAL A 376 1.05 -9.32 4.68
CA VAL A 376 1.83 -8.18 5.13
C VAL A 376 1.03 -7.33 6.10
N PHE A 377 1.72 -6.44 6.80
CA PHE A 377 1.17 -5.47 7.72
C PHE A 377 1.61 -4.07 7.28
N MET A 378 0.64 -3.18 7.11
CA MET A 378 0.81 -1.81 6.64
C MET A 378 0.76 -0.87 7.83
N ASP A 379 1.91 -0.35 8.27
CA ASP A 379 2.05 0.38 9.54
C ASP A 379 1.40 -0.37 10.72
N GLY A 380 1.64 -1.68 10.77
CA GLY A 380 1.07 -2.57 11.77
C GLY A 380 -0.36 -2.99 11.51
N PHE A 381 -1.10 -2.39 10.56
CA PHE A 381 -2.44 -2.88 10.19
C PHE A 381 -2.33 -4.14 9.35
N GLY A 382 -2.89 -5.25 9.84
CA GLY A 382 -2.89 -6.52 9.12
C GLY A 382 -3.35 -7.70 9.97
N PRO A 383 -3.29 -8.92 9.41
CA PRO A 383 -2.73 -9.25 8.09
C PRO A 383 -3.57 -8.67 6.94
N VAL A 384 -2.92 -8.29 5.85
CA VAL A 384 -3.55 -7.86 4.59
C VAL A 384 -2.83 -8.42 3.37
N ARG A 385 -3.57 -8.57 2.26
CA ARG A 385 -3.03 -8.78 0.91
C ARG A 385 -3.24 -7.60 -0.01
N GLU A 386 -4.21 -6.74 0.33
CA GLU A 386 -4.40 -5.43 -0.28
C GLU A 386 -4.66 -4.37 0.78
N PHE A 387 -4.24 -3.13 0.49
CA PHE A 387 -4.46 -1.98 1.36
C PHE A 387 -4.60 -0.71 0.51
N THR A 388 -5.70 0.01 0.68
CA THR A 388 -5.98 1.23 -0.10
C THR A 388 -5.64 2.49 0.69
N VAL A 389 -5.00 3.44 0.02
CA VAL A 389 -4.64 4.76 0.54
C VAL A 389 -5.11 5.84 -0.42
N ASP A 390 -5.77 6.85 0.13
CA ASP A 390 -6.25 8.01 -0.60
C ASP A 390 -5.27 9.18 -0.47
N LEU A 391 -5.01 9.86 -1.57
CA LEU A 391 -4.30 11.14 -1.63
C LEU A 391 -5.31 12.27 -1.88
N PRO A 392 -5.30 13.33 -1.06
CA PRO A 392 -6.15 14.49 -1.27
C PRO A 392 -5.67 15.31 -2.49
N GLY A 393 -6.51 16.24 -2.89
CA GLY A 393 -6.20 17.23 -3.92
C GLY A 393 -7.44 18.09 -4.19
N ASP A 394 -7.26 19.17 -4.94
CA ASP A 394 -8.41 19.93 -5.42
C ASP A 394 -9.03 19.17 -6.61
N PRO A 395 -10.35 18.89 -6.64
CA PRO A 395 -10.97 18.15 -7.74
C PRO A 395 -10.74 18.76 -9.14
N ASP A 396 -10.55 20.07 -9.21
CA ASP A 396 -10.29 20.81 -10.44
C ASP A 396 -8.77 21.02 -10.67
N GLY A 397 -7.93 20.62 -9.72
CA GLY A 397 -6.48 20.82 -9.74
C GLY A 397 -6.07 22.29 -9.52
N THR A 398 -6.93 23.08 -8.88
CA THR A 398 -6.73 24.53 -8.71
C THR A 398 -5.70 24.83 -7.63
N TYR A 399 -4.62 25.53 -7.99
CA TYR A 399 -3.60 25.97 -7.04
C TYR A 399 -4.14 27.03 -6.06
N GLN A 400 -3.69 26.98 -4.79
CA GLN A 400 -4.06 27.89 -3.70
C GLN A 400 -5.56 27.97 -3.37
N SER A 401 -6.36 26.98 -3.79
CA SER A 401 -7.74 26.86 -3.33
C SER A 401 -7.80 26.34 -1.89
N ASP A 402 -8.94 26.55 -1.20
CA ASP A 402 -9.17 25.98 0.13
C ASP A 402 -9.14 24.44 0.16
N LYS A 403 -9.21 23.76 -1.00
CA LYS A 403 -9.19 22.30 -1.14
C LYS A 403 -7.84 21.76 -1.63
N GLN A 404 -6.95 22.62 -2.14
CA GLN A 404 -5.62 22.20 -2.58
C GLN A 404 -4.80 21.75 -1.38
N ARG A 405 -4.22 20.56 -1.49
CA ARG A 405 -3.34 19.97 -0.48
C ARG A 405 -2.19 19.31 -1.22
N THR A 406 -0.96 19.71 -0.92
CA THR A 406 0.18 18.81 -1.11
C THR A 406 0.02 17.66 -0.12
N ALA A 407 0.31 16.43 -0.53
CA ALA A 407 0.21 15.28 0.37
C ALA A 407 1.20 14.20 -0.03
N GLU A 408 1.86 13.63 0.98
CA GLU A 408 2.80 12.54 0.82
C GLU A 408 2.81 11.63 2.04
N THR A 409 3.17 10.36 1.84
CA THR A 409 3.27 9.40 2.93
C THR A 409 4.28 8.29 2.64
N VAL A 410 4.90 7.78 3.70
CA VAL A 410 5.62 6.51 3.72
C VAL A 410 4.90 5.54 4.66
N ILE A 411 4.75 4.31 4.20
CA ILE A 411 4.07 3.22 4.90
C ILE A 411 5.07 2.09 5.10
N ALA A 412 5.27 1.63 6.32
CA ALA A 412 6.06 0.44 6.57
C ALA A 412 5.28 -0.82 6.16
N ILE A 413 5.98 -1.74 5.49
CA ILE A 413 5.42 -3.02 5.04
C ILE A 413 6.23 -4.14 5.69
N GLU A 414 5.61 -4.84 6.64
CA GLU A 414 6.26 -5.85 7.48
C GLU A 414 5.55 -7.20 7.35
N ASN A 415 6.30 -8.30 7.48
CA ASN A 415 5.73 -9.66 7.36
C ASN A 415 6.43 -10.70 8.26
N ASN A 416 7.32 -10.27 9.14
CA ASN A 416 8.15 -11.14 9.99
C ASN A 416 7.39 -11.65 11.24
N GLU A 417 8.08 -12.38 12.12
CA GLU A 417 7.51 -12.84 13.40
C GLU A 417 7.18 -11.69 14.36
N ASP A 418 7.98 -10.62 14.33
CA ASP A 418 7.82 -9.43 15.16
C ASP A 418 7.41 -8.24 14.28
N VAL A 419 6.13 -7.94 14.31
CA VAL A 419 5.49 -6.91 13.50
C VAL A 419 5.00 -5.81 14.41
N ARG A 420 5.13 -4.54 14.00
CA ARG A 420 4.66 -3.44 14.84
C ARG A 420 3.15 -3.55 15.15
N PRO A 421 2.71 -3.13 16.34
CA PRO A 421 1.29 -3.00 16.63
C PRO A 421 0.66 -1.87 15.80
N TYR A 422 -0.62 -2.01 15.46
CA TYR A 422 -1.39 -0.92 14.86
C TYR A 422 -1.72 0.12 15.94
N ILE A 423 -1.30 1.37 15.73
CA ILE A 423 -1.49 2.46 16.70
C ILE A 423 -2.62 3.37 16.24
N ASN A 424 -3.74 3.35 16.95
CA ASN A 424 -4.84 4.28 16.80
C ASN A 424 -5.79 4.14 17.99
N GLY A 425 -5.65 4.98 19.01
CA GLY A 425 -6.38 4.78 20.25
C GLY A 425 -5.86 5.62 21.40
N GLU A 426 -6.13 5.17 22.62
CA GLU A 426 -5.70 5.81 23.85
C GLU A 426 -4.68 4.94 24.57
N TYR A 427 -3.56 5.55 24.95
CA TYR A 427 -2.40 4.86 25.50
C TYR A 427 -1.77 5.66 26.65
N ALA A 428 -1.13 4.97 27.58
CA ALA A 428 -0.05 5.54 28.39
C ALA A 428 1.28 5.36 27.66
N LEU A 429 2.14 6.38 27.69
CA LEU A 429 3.50 6.28 27.14
C LEU A 429 4.48 5.92 28.26
N ILE A 430 4.97 4.69 28.26
CA ILE A 430 5.84 4.16 29.32
C ILE A 430 7.30 4.21 28.87
N ASN A 431 8.16 4.83 29.67
CA ASN A 431 9.58 4.98 29.36
C ASN A 431 10.38 3.70 29.68
N GLY A 432 11.34 3.34 28.83
CA GLY A 432 12.14 2.13 28.98
C GLY A 432 13.22 2.19 30.07
N ALA A 433 13.61 3.37 30.56
CA ALA A 433 14.65 3.49 31.58
C ALA A 433 14.13 3.33 33.01
N ASP A 434 12.99 3.94 33.33
CA ASP A 434 12.45 4.00 34.68
C ASP A 434 11.03 3.43 34.83
N HIS A 435 10.45 2.96 33.72
CA HIS A 435 9.10 2.39 33.63
C HIS A 435 7.98 3.33 34.12
N LYS A 436 8.20 4.64 34.05
CA LYS A 436 7.20 5.65 34.39
C LYS A 436 6.41 6.10 33.17
N ALA A 437 5.20 6.59 33.43
CA ALA A 437 4.33 7.16 32.41
C ALA A 437 4.65 8.64 32.17
N ALA A 438 4.67 9.06 30.89
CA ALA A 438 4.68 10.46 30.52
C ALA A 438 3.35 11.12 30.95
N SER A 439 3.44 12.07 31.88
CA SER A 439 2.29 12.61 32.60
C SER A 439 2.29 14.13 32.55
N VAL A 440 1.14 14.76 32.35
CA VAL A 440 1.04 16.22 32.44
C VAL A 440 1.23 16.66 33.89
N GLU A 441 2.22 17.52 34.13
CA GLU A 441 2.60 17.95 35.47
C GLU A 441 1.42 18.52 36.25
N ASN A 442 1.22 18.04 37.48
CA ASN A 442 0.12 18.45 38.38
C ASN A 442 -1.29 18.32 37.77
N ALA A 443 -1.48 17.46 36.75
CA ALA A 443 -2.71 17.39 35.96
C ALA A 443 -3.18 18.77 35.44
N SER A 444 -2.22 19.66 35.14
CA SER A 444 -2.47 20.98 34.61
C SER A 444 -3.14 20.92 33.23
N ASN A 445 -3.94 21.92 32.91
CA ASN A 445 -4.52 22.12 31.58
C ASN A 445 -4.06 23.44 30.95
N ALA A 446 -3.00 24.05 31.49
CA ALA A 446 -2.43 25.28 30.97
C ALA A 446 -1.45 25.00 29.82
N ASP A 447 -1.42 25.90 28.84
CA ASP A 447 -0.40 25.87 27.79
C ASP A 447 1.00 26.07 28.37
N GLY A 448 1.97 25.32 27.86
CA GLY A 448 3.35 25.31 28.36
C GLY A 448 3.55 24.47 29.62
N SER A 449 2.56 23.67 30.04
CA SER A 449 2.75 22.73 31.15
C SER A 449 3.77 21.66 30.78
N TYR A 450 4.66 21.31 31.72
CA TYR A 450 5.64 20.25 31.51
C TYR A 450 4.97 18.89 31.45
N ILE A 451 5.65 17.97 30.76
CA ILE A 451 5.34 16.54 30.78
C ILE A 451 6.47 15.87 31.58
N VAL A 452 6.11 15.23 32.69
CA VAL A 452 7.00 14.71 33.73
C VAL A 452 6.76 13.21 33.93
N PRO A 453 7.66 12.45 34.58
CA PRO A 453 7.47 11.02 34.74
C PRO A 453 6.68 10.78 36.02
N GLU A 454 5.67 9.93 35.97
CA GLU A 454 4.98 9.50 37.18
C GLU A 454 4.81 8.00 37.18
N THR A 455 4.71 7.41 38.37
CA THR A 455 4.29 6.01 38.48
C THR A 455 2.94 5.87 37.80
N TYR A 456 2.84 4.91 36.88
CA TYR A 456 1.61 4.65 36.17
C TYR A 456 0.50 4.25 37.16
N ALA A 457 -0.60 4.96 37.11
CA ALA A 457 -1.79 4.75 37.93
C ALA A 457 -3.08 4.92 37.11
N GLU A 458 -2.97 4.88 35.77
CA GLU A 458 -4.08 5.07 34.82
C GLU A 458 -4.84 6.40 35.03
N ALA A 459 -4.16 7.42 35.54
CA ALA A 459 -4.79 8.71 35.78
C ALA A 459 -5.01 9.47 34.45
N ASN A 460 -6.06 10.30 34.39
CA ASN A 460 -6.44 11.01 33.16
C ASN A 460 -5.30 11.81 32.50
N HIS A 461 -4.39 12.37 33.30
CA HIS A 461 -3.25 13.17 32.84
C HIS A 461 -2.05 12.32 32.39
N GLN A 462 -2.14 11.00 32.48
CA GLN A 462 -1.15 10.02 32.01
C GLN A 462 -1.57 9.36 30.68
N LEU A 463 -2.78 9.63 30.21
CA LEU A 463 -3.40 8.98 29.07
C LEU A 463 -3.46 9.93 27.86
N TRP A 464 -3.03 9.40 26.72
CA TRP A 464 -2.82 10.12 25.48
C TRP A 464 -3.60 9.45 24.34
N SER A 465 -4.42 10.22 23.64
CA SER A 465 -4.95 9.83 22.33
C SER A 465 -3.82 9.91 21.30
N VAL A 466 -3.40 8.75 20.81
CA VAL A 466 -2.38 8.62 19.75
C VAL A 466 -3.09 8.19 18.47
N THR A 467 -3.13 9.10 17.49
CA THR A 467 -3.91 8.92 16.26
C THR A 467 -3.09 9.31 15.03
N PRO A 468 -3.16 8.57 13.91
CA PRO A 468 -2.53 8.97 12.65
C PRO A 468 -2.95 10.39 12.22
N VAL A 469 -2.02 11.15 11.65
CA VAL A 469 -2.32 12.44 11.02
C VAL A 469 -3.22 12.17 9.79
N PRO A 470 -4.41 12.79 9.69
CA PRO A 470 -5.28 12.57 8.53
C PRO A 470 -4.65 13.11 7.25
N ASN A 471 -4.82 12.38 6.14
CA ASN A 471 -4.32 12.82 4.82
C ASN A 471 -4.84 14.23 4.42
N GLY A 472 -6.05 14.60 4.80
CA GLY A 472 -6.63 15.93 4.55
C GLY A 472 -5.94 17.10 5.25
N ASN A 473 -5.05 16.84 6.21
CA ASN A 473 -4.22 17.86 6.87
C ASN A 473 -3.18 18.48 5.91
N GLY A 474 -2.82 17.75 4.85
CA GLY A 474 -1.77 18.15 3.92
C GLY A 474 -0.35 17.94 4.45
N GLY A 475 0.62 18.06 3.54
CA GLY A 475 2.02 17.72 3.76
C GLY A 475 2.22 16.22 3.97
N ASP A 476 3.29 15.87 4.67
CA ASP A 476 3.57 14.51 5.05
C ASP A 476 2.60 14.03 6.16
N PHE A 477 1.82 12.99 5.87
CA PHE A 477 0.85 12.40 6.80
C PHE A 477 1.30 11.03 7.34
N SER A 478 2.60 10.72 7.29
CA SER A 478 3.22 9.53 7.89
C SER A 478 3.38 9.61 9.43
N TYR A 479 2.73 10.59 10.06
CA TYR A 479 2.96 10.99 11.45
C TYR A 479 1.74 10.69 12.32
N TYR A 480 1.90 10.88 13.63
CA TYR A 480 0.86 10.74 14.64
C TYR A 480 0.71 12.03 15.43
N PHE A 481 -0.53 12.33 15.83
CA PHE A 481 -0.81 13.25 16.92
C PHE A 481 -0.79 12.50 18.25
N ILE A 482 -0.19 13.09 19.28
CA ILE A 482 -0.22 12.59 20.66
C ILE A 482 -0.91 13.67 21.50
N ARG A 483 -2.15 13.41 21.93
CA ARG A 483 -3.03 14.42 22.55
C ARG A 483 -3.50 13.99 23.93
N ALA A 484 -3.42 14.90 24.89
CA ALA A 484 -4.02 14.69 26.20
C ALA A 484 -5.55 14.65 26.08
N ARG A 485 -6.22 14.07 27.09
CA ARG A 485 -7.69 13.97 27.15
C ARG A 485 -8.43 15.32 27.11
N ASP A 486 -7.76 16.42 27.44
CA ASP A 486 -8.31 17.78 27.34
C ASP A 486 -8.23 18.36 25.91
N GLY A 487 -7.71 17.60 24.95
CA GLY A 487 -7.60 17.97 23.55
C GLY A 487 -6.30 18.70 23.19
N LYS A 488 -5.44 19.03 24.16
CA LYS A 488 -4.12 19.62 23.90
C LYS A 488 -3.13 18.59 23.39
N SER A 489 -2.08 19.06 22.73
CA SER A 489 -1.08 18.21 22.07
C SER A 489 0.24 18.22 22.82
N MET A 490 0.96 17.10 22.73
CA MET A 490 2.40 17.05 22.97
C MET A 490 3.10 17.88 21.89
N ASP A 491 3.82 18.92 22.31
CA ASP A 491 4.29 20.02 21.47
C ASP A 491 5.81 20.21 21.61
N ASP A 492 6.51 20.25 20.48
CA ASP A 492 7.86 20.78 20.35
C ASP A 492 7.83 22.29 20.63
N TYR A 493 8.05 22.63 21.90
CA TYR A 493 7.71 23.93 22.44
C TYR A 493 8.53 25.05 21.78
N GLU A 494 7.84 26.10 21.36
CA GLU A 494 8.42 27.27 20.68
C GLU A 494 9.15 26.94 19.37
N TRP A 495 8.75 25.87 18.66
CA TRP A 495 9.33 25.48 17.36
C TRP A 495 10.83 25.21 17.44
N ASN A 496 11.29 24.67 18.57
CA ASN A 496 12.70 24.65 18.91
C ASN A 496 13.40 23.40 18.36
N ILE A 497 14.23 23.61 17.34
CA ILE A 497 14.98 22.53 16.67
C ILE A 497 16.29 22.15 17.37
N GLU A 498 16.60 22.73 18.53
CA GLU A 498 17.86 22.51 19.25
C GLU A 498 17.79 21.32 20.22
N VAL A 499 18.94 20.68 20.44
CA VAL A 499 19.06 19.55 21.37
C VAL A 499 18.79 19.99 22.81
N GLY A 500 17.97 19.23 23.52
CA GLY A 500 17.57 19.49 24.90
C GLY A 500 16.37 20.44 25.03
N ALA A 501 15.78 20.88 23.91
CA ALA A 501 14.56 21.69 23.96
C ALA A 501 13.40 20.91 24.62
N PRO A 502 12.58 21.58 25.46
CA PRO A 502 11.52 20.91 26.20
C PRO A 502 10.35 20.55 25.28
N VAL A 503 9.71 19.42 25.55
CA VAL A 503 8.44 19.02 24.97
C VAL A 503 7.34 19.25 26.01
N ARG A 504 6.30 20.00 25.64
CA ARG A 504 5.30 20.52 26.60
C ARG A 504 3.88 20.29 26.10
N LEU A 505 2.91 20.50 26.98
CA LEU A 505 1.50 20.51 26.60
C LEU A 505 1.13 21.87 26.00
N TYR A 506 0.46 21.88 24.85
CA TYR A 506 0.01 23.12 24.22
C TYR A 506 -1.30 22.95 23.43
N GLY A 507 -2.03 24.04 23.22
CA GLY A 507 -3.24 24.07 22.38
C GLY A 507 -3.03 23.42 21.01
N HIS A 508 -3.95 22.53 20.62
CA HIS A 508 -3.84 21.82 19.35
C HIS A 508 -3.94 22.77 18.16
N SER A 509 -2.95 22.71 17.27
CA SER A 509 -2.84 23.51 16.05
C SER A 509 -2.78 22.67 14.78
N GLY A 510 -2.44 21.37 14.89
CA GLY A 510 -2.24 20.49 13.73
C GLY A 510 -0.90 20.71 13.00
N ASN A 511 -0.07 21.64 13.48
CA ASN A 511 1.23 21.98 12.87
C ASN A 511 2.30 20.91 13.10
N ALA A 512 3.41 21.00 12.35
CA ALA A 512 4.53 20.06 12.42
C ALA A 512 5.14 19.89 13.82
N VAL A 513 5.10 20.91 14.68
CA VAL A 513 5.56 20.85 16.08
C VAL A 513 4.76 19.89 16.97
N GLN A 514 3.58 19.45 16.53
CA GLN A 514 2.70 18.55 17.27
C GLN A 514 2.58 17.16 16.61
N GLN A 515 3.45 16.86 15.65
CA GLN A 515 3.41 15.64 14.85
C GLN A 515 4.66 14.79 15.08
N TRP A 516 4.43 13.51 15.33
CA TRP A 516 5.45 12.59 15.84
C TRP A 516 5.49 11.31 15.01
N ALA A 517 6.68 10.90 14.56
CA ALA A 517 6.89 9.62 13.89
C ALA A 517 7.13 8.55 14.96
N LEU A 518 6.45 7.41 14.82
CA LEU A 518 6.64 6.24 15.69
C LEU A 518 7.55 5.25 14.96
N GLU A 519 8.81 5.19 15.37
CA GLU A 519 9.82 4.29 14.79
C GLU A 519 9.88 3.01 15.60
N TYR A 520 9.43 1.90 15.02
CA TYR A 520 9.40 0.60 15.67
C TYR A 520 10.81 0.02 15.84
N ASP A 521 11.13 -0.40 17.06
CA ASP A 521 12.43 -0.91 17.48
C ASP A 521 12.41 -2.42 17.79
N GLY A 522 11.25 -3.05 17.63
CA GLY A 522 11.02 -4.45 18.01
C GLY A 522 10.46 -4.60 19.43
N ASP A 523 9.86 -5.75 19.70
CA ASP A 523 9.30 -6.14 21.00
C ASP A 523 8.40 -5.06 21.65
N ASN A 524 7.52 -4.44 20.85
CA ASN A 524 6.59 -3.37 21.28
C ASN A 524 7.26 -2.07 21.80
N TRP A 525 8.54 -1.85 21.50
CA TRP A 525 9.26 -0.61 21.78
C TRP A 525 9.32 0.32 20.58
N PHE A 526 9.25 1.61 20.85
CA PHE A 526 9.31 2.67 19.86
C PHE A 526 10.30 3.75 20.25
N HIS A 527 10.95 4.31 19.24
CA HIS A 527 11.46 5.66 19.29
C HIS A 527 10.39 6.63 18.77
N ILE A 528 10.23 7.77 19.43
CA ILE A 528 9.26 8.80 19.02
C ILE A 528 10.04 10.01 18.52
N ARG A 529 9.88 10.39 17.25
CA ARG A 529 10.66 11.47 16.61
C ARG A 529 9.78 12.65 16.20
N SER A 530 10.22 13.87 16.51
CA SER A 530 9.56 15.11 16.10
C SER A 530 9.64 15.31 14.58
N ARG A 531 8.51 15.67 13.95
CA ARG A 531 8.48 16.17 12.55
C ARG A 531 9.20 17.51 12.40
N ASN A 532 9.10 18.38 13.40
CA ASN A 532 9.66 19.73 13.34
C ASN A 532 11.19 19.72 13.45
N SER A 533 11.80 18.96 14.35
CA SER A 533 13.25 19.05 14.58
C SER A 533 14.06 17.88 14.02
N GLY A 534 13.41 16.74 13.75
CA GLY A 534 14.08 15.47 13.48
C GLY A 534 14.75 14.84 14.71
N LEU A 535 14.51 15.36 15.92
CA LEU A 535 15.04 14.84 17.18
C LEU A 535 14.06 13.88 17.87
N TYR A 536 14.60 13.07 18.78
CA TYR A 536 13.89 11.99 19.47
C TYR A 536 13.47 12.37 20.88
N LEU A 537 12.27 11.97 21.25
CA LEU A 537 11.69 12.17 22.57
C LEU A 537 12.49 11.41 23.62
N GLU A 538 12.99 12.12 24.61
CA GLU A 538 13.76 11.57 25.73
C GLU A 538 13.21 12.06 27.05
N TYR A 539 13.18 11.17 28.04
CA TYR A 539 13.00 11.58 29.41
C TYR A 539 14.34 11.85 30.11
N GLU A 540 14.52 13.04 30.68
CA GLU A 540 15.71 13.35 31.49
C GLU A 540 15.62 12.68 32.87
N SER A 541 15.87 11.37 32.90
CA SER A 541 15.83 10.59 34.12
C SER A 541 16.93 11.00 35.13
N GLY A 542 16.60 10.97 36.43
CA GLY A 542 17.57 11.20 37.50
C GLY A 542 17.95 12.67 37.77
N THR A 543 17.37 13.64 37.06
CA THR A 543 17.56 15.08 37.32
C THR A 543 16.40 15.65 38.16
N ALA A 544 16.70 16.57 39.08
CA ALA A 544 15.66 17.26 39.84
C ALA A 544 14.86 18.18 38.90
N GLY A 545 13.55 17.95 38.78
CA GLY A 545 12.71 18.67 37.80
C GLY A 545 12.79 18.11 36.36
N GLY A 546 13.18 16.84 36.21
CA GLY A 546 13.21 16.17 34.91
C GLY A 546 11.84 16.20 34.21
N HIS A 547 11.88 16.42 32.91
CA HIS A 547 10.73 16.55 32.01
C HIS A 547 11.10 15.98 30.64
N LEU A 548 10.11 15.86 29.74
CA LEU A 548 10.36 15.47 28.37
C LEU A 548 11.15 16.54 27.61
N VAL A 549 12.16 16.09 26.89
CA VAL A 549 12.98 16.89 25.98
C VAL A 549 13.16 16.15 24.67
N GLN A 550 13.80 16.80 23.70
CA GLN A 550 14.19 16.18 22.43
C GLN A 550 15.72 16.14 22.27
N LYS A 551 16.28 15.00 21.85
CA LYS A 551 17.73 14.81 21.67
C LYS A 551 18.07 13.99 20.42
N GLU A 552 19.36 13.95 20.08
CA GLU A 552 19.86 13.11 18.99
C GLU A 552 19.57 11.63 19.29
N ARG A 553 19.41 10.81 18.24
CA ARG A 553 19.07 9.39 18.41
C ARG A 553 20.15 8.66 19.22
N THR A 554 19.71 7.87 20.19
CA THR A 554 20.50 6.86 20.89
C THR A 554 19.64 5.61 21.08
N ASP A 555 20.24 4.43 21.31
CA ASP A 555 19.47 3.23 21.66
C ASP A 555 19.31 3.08 23.19
N GLU A 556 19.57 4.15 23.96
CA GLU A 556 19.45 4.16 25.41
C GLU A 556 17.98 3.99 25.84
N PRO A 557 17.70 3.26 26.93
CA PRO A 557 16.33 3.03 27.39
C PRO A 557 15.51 4.31 27.66
N SER A 558 16.16 5.45 27.90
CA SER A 558 15.52 6.74 28.12
C SER A 558 14.80 7.31 26.89
N GLN A 559 15.14 6.83 25.68
CA GLN A 559 14.49 7.19 24.42
C GLN A 559 13.53 6.11 23.89
N LYS A 560 13.40 4.99 24.63
CA LYS A 560 12.49 3.89 24.26
C LYS A 560 11.15 4.07 24.96
N TRP A 561 10.09 3.95 24.19
CA TRP A 561 8.72 4.16 24.63
C TRP A 561 7.86 2.95 24.29
N ARG A 562 7.10 2.48 25.27
CA ARG A 562 6.03 1.50 25.07
C ARG A 562 4.69 2.22 25.12
N LEU A 563 3.84 1.96 24.14
CA LEU A 563 2.46 2.47 24.10
C LEU A 563 1.55 1.44 24.78
N LEU A 564 1.31 1.62 26.08
CA LEU A 564 0.45 0.75 26.87
C LEU A 564 -1.01 1.14 26.65
N THR A 565 -1.85 0.23 26.13
CA THR A 565 -3.28 0.49 25.90
C THR A 565 -3.99 0.92 27.19
N SER A 566 -4.87 1.92 27.10
CA SER A 566 -5.72 2.35 28.22
C SER A 566 -6.47 1.16 28.84
N GLY A 567 -6.50 1.07 30.18
CA GLY A 567 -7.06 -0.07 30.92
C GLY A 567 -6.12 -1.26 31.12
N ALA A 568 -4.97 -1.32 30.44
CA ALA A 568 -4.02 -2.41 30.63
C ALA A 568 -3.21 -2.23 31.93
N PRO A 569 -2.89 -3.34 32.64
CA PRO A 569 -1.92 -3.31 33.73
C PRO A 569 -0.52 -2.97 33.17
N LEU A 570 0.37 -2.45 34.03
CA LEU A 570 1.78 -2.28 33.69
C LEU A 570 2.61 -3.37 34.36
N GLU A 571 3.14 -4.28 33.56
CA GLU A 571 4.03 -5.35 33.98
C GLU A 571 4.98 -5.75 32.83
N PHE A 572 5.99 -6.57 33.13
CA PHE A 572 7.06 -6.92 32.20
C PHE A 572 7.39 -8.42 32.19
N ASP A 573 6.60 -9.24 32.88
CA ASP A 573 6.78 -10.68 32.89
C ASP A 573 6.09 -11.27 31.66
N ALA A 574 6.84 -11.96 30.81
CA ALA A 574 6.25 -12.59 29.63
C ALA A 574 5.34 -13.77 30.03
N PRO A 575 4.20 -13.97 29.34
CA PRO A 575 3.37 -15.16 29.50
C PRO A 575 4.14 -16.47 29.27
N LEU A 576 3.64 -17.60 29.78
CA LEU A 576 4.14 -18.91 29.40
C LEU A 576 3.93 -19.19 27.90
N VAL A 577 4.86 -19.99 27.36
CA VAL A 577 4.79 -20.51 25.98
C VAL A 577 3.54 -21.39 25.81
N PRO A 578 2.69 -21.14 24.80
CA PRO A 578 1.54 -21.99 24.53
C PRO A 578 1.96 -23.44 24.21
N LYS A 579 1.10 -24.40 24.58
CA LYS A 579 1.34 -25.85 24.44
C LYS A 579 0.25 -26.52 23.63
N GLY A 580 0.52 -27.77 23.24
CA GLY A 580 -0.48 -28.62 22.59
C GLY A 580 -0.90 -28.17 21.20
N LEU A 581 -0.13 -27.32 20.52
CA LEU A 581 -0.39 -26.94 19.13
C LEU A 581 -0.50 -28.21 18.28
N LYS A 582 -1.59 -28.33 17.54
CA LYS A 582 -1.85 -29.42 16.60
C LYS A 582 -2.59 -28.89 15.38
N THR A 583 -2.45 -29.61 14.28
CA THR A 583 -3.05 -29.27 12.99
C THR A 583 -3.98 -30.38 12.50
N THR A 584 -5.09 -29.99 11.85
CA THR A 584 -5.99 -30.91 11.15
C THR A 584 -6.17 -30.42 9.71
N PRO A 585 -5.67 -31.16 8.70
CA PRO A 585 -5.75 -30.72 7.31
C PRO A 585 -7.13 -30.95 6.70
N HIS A 586 -7.54 -30.03 5.84
CA HIS A 586 -8.67 -30.15 4.91
C HIS A 586 -8.18 -30.14 3.45
N SER A 587 -9.10 -30.13 2.49
CA SER A 587 -8.77 -30.14 1.06
C SER A 587 -8.08 -28.86 0.59
N ALA A 588 -8.32 -27.71 1.24
CA ALA A 588 -7.75 -26.42 0.86
C ALA A 588 -7.54 -25.47 2.06
N SER A 589 -7.51 -26.02 3.28
CA SER A 589 -7.29 -25.26 4.52
C SER A 589 -6.70 -26.15 5.62
N VAL A 590 -6.22 -25.55 6.70
CA VAL A 590 -5.70 -26.25 7.87
C VAL A 590 -6.33 -25.67 9.13
N ILE A 591 -6.93 -26.51 9.97
CA ILE A 591 -7.36 -26.13 11.32
C ILE A 591 -6.16 -26.24 12.26
N LEU A 592 -5.95 -25.20 13.07
CA LEU A 592 -4.99 -25.17 14.16
C LEU A 592 -5.72 -25.09 15.49
N GLU A 593 -5.24 -25.82 16.49
CA GLU A 593 -5.76 -25.81 17.87
C GLU A 593 -4.61 -25.90 18.86
N TRP A 594 -4.72 -25.22 20.00
CA TRP A 594 -3.74 -25.27 21.10
C TRP A 594 -4.42 -25.19 22.48
N GLU A 595 -3.65 -25.41 23.53
CA GLU A 595 -4.13 -25.29 24.92
C GLU A 595 -4.11 -23.81 25.38
N PRO A 596 -5.11 -23.36 26.15
CA PRO A 596 -5.08 -22.03 26.76
C PRO A 596 -3.88 -21.84 27.69
N THR A 597 -3.26 -20.67 27.62
CA THR A 597 -2.23 -20.19 28.55
C THR A 597 -2.91 -19.60 29.80
N THR A 598 -2.45 -19.96 31.00
CA THR A 598 -3.21 -19.73 32.26
C THR A 598 -2.41 -19.08 33.40
N ASP A 599 -1.17 -18.67 33.16
CA ASP A 599 -0.24 -18.10 34.16
C ASP A 599 -0.23 -16.57 34.18
N SER A 600 -0.73 -15.95 33.13
CA SER A 600 -0.94 -14.52 32.96
C SER A 600 -2.44 -14.23 33.04
N GLY A 601 -2.83 -12.94 33.05
CA GLY A 601 -4.23 -12.54 32.93
C GLY A 601 -4.85 -12.97 31.59
N GLU A 602 -5.80 -12.18 31.08
CA GLU A 602 -6.28 -12.40 29.71
C GLU A 602 -5.13 -12.16 28.72
N VAL A 603 -4.87 -13.16 27.86
CA VAL A 603 -3.86 -13.11 26.79
C VAL A 603 -4.50 -13.26 25.43
N THR A 604 -3.82 -12.73 24.43
CA THR A 604 -4.12 -12.99 23.01
C THR A 604 -3.03 -13.87 22.39
N TYR A 605 -3.34 -14.52 21.27
CA TYR A 605 -2.40 -15.37 20.55
C TYR A 605 -2.07 -14.80 19.18
N THR A 606 -0.83 -15.04 18.76
CA THR A 606 -0.33 -14.77 17.41
C THR A 606 0.14 -16.05 16.76
N LEU A 607 -0.34 -16.30 15.54
CA LEU A 607 0.01 -17.44 14.72
C LEU A 607 1.07 -17.08 13.68
N LEU A 608 2.07 -17.94 13.62
CA LEU A 608 3.20 -17.85 12.73
C LEU A 608 3.19 -19.02 11.75
N ARG A 609 3.57 -18.77 10.49
CA ARG A 609 3.68 -19.79 9.44
C ARG A 609 4.98 -19.64 8.66
N ALA A 610 5.60 -20.75 8.29
CA ALA A 610 6.70 -20.80 7.33
C ALA A 610 6.45 -21.96 6.34
N GLU A 611 7.01 -21.91 5.13
CA GLU A 611 7.11 -23.13 4.31
C GLU A 611 7.91 -24.19 5.09
N GLU A 612 7.55 -25.46 4.95
CA GLU A 612 8.21 -26.53 5.70
C GLU A 612 9.73 -26.55 5.47
N GLY A 613 10.50 -26.58 6.56
CA GLY A 613 11.96 -26.55 6.54
C GLY A 613 12.57 -25.14 6.51
N SER A 614 11.77 -24.08 6.36
CA SER A 614 12.20 -22.70 6.49
C SER A 614 12.27 -22.26 7.96
N ASP A 615 13.25 -21.43 8.30
CA ASP A 615 13.36 -20.74 9.58
C ASP A 615 12.69 -19.35 9.57
N LYS A 616 12.25 -18.88 8.38
CA LYS A 616 11.59 -17.58 8.21
C LYS A 616 10.09 -17.71 8.38
N PHE A 617 9.64 -17.56 9.61
CA PHE A 617 8.21 -17.50 9.92
C PHE A 617 7.66 -16.09 9.69
N ILE A 618 6.44 -16.05 9.17
CA ILE A 618 5.64 -14.84 8.98
C ILE A 618 4.44 -14.86 9.91
N THR A 619 3.96 -13.70 10.33
CA THR A 619 2.71 -13.59 11.07
C THR A 619 1.51 -13.70 10.12
N ILE A 620 0.60 -14.64 10.38
CA ILE A 620 -0.62 -14.86 9.57
C ILE A 620 -1.91 -14.50 10.29
N ALA A 621 -1.87 -14.38 11.62
CA ALA A 621 -2.97 -13.90 12.44
C ALA A 621 -2.46 -13.46 13.81
N ARG A 622 -3.10 -12.45 14.38
CA ARG A 622 -2.84 -11.97 15.74
C ARG A 622 -4.12 -11.49 16.39
N ASP A 623 -4.02 -11.07 17.65
CA ASP A 623 -5.15 -10.63 18.47
C ASP A 623 -6.24 -11.72 18.49
N LEU A 624 -5.83 -12.98 18.65
CA LEU A 624 -6.71 -14.13 18.76
C LEU A 624 -7.02 -14.40 20.23
N GLU A 625 -8.30 -14.36 20.59
CA GLU A 625 -8.76 -14.72 21.95
C GLU A 625 -9.10 -16.22 22.05
N ALA A 626 -9.50 -16.83 20.93
CA ALA A 626 -9.77 -18.25 20.84
C ALA A 626 -8.47 -19.06 20.70
N THR A 627 -8.53 -20.34 21.11
CA THR A 627 -7.42 -21.30 20.97
C THR A 627 -7.57 -22.22 19.76
N SER A 628 -8.26 -21.74 18.73
CA SER A 628 -8.40 -22.39 17.44
C SER A 628 -8.45 -21.37 16.30
N PHE A 629 -7.99 -21.79 15.12
CA PHE A 629 -7.95 -20.94 13.93
C PHE A 629 -7.96 -21.78 12.65
N LEU A 630 -8.64 -21.30 11.61
CA LEU A 630 -8.65 -21.94 10.28
C LEU A 630 -7.76 -21.16 9.31
N ASP A 631 -6.60 -21.71 8.98
CA ASP A 631 -5.76 -21.17 7.92
C ASP A 631 -6.26 -21.64 6.55
N ASN A 632 -7.10 -20.81 5.93
CA ASN A 632 -7.53 -20.97 4.55
C ASN A 632 -6.74 -20.07 3.59
N SER A 633 -5.57 -19.58 3.98
CA SER A 633 -4.66 -18.81 3.13
C SER A 633 -3.51 -19.64 2.54
N VAL A 634 -3.54 -20.96 2.76
CA VAL A 634 -2.54 -21.93 2.27
C VAL A 634 -2.72 -22.24 0.78
N ASP A 635 -1.63 -22.68 0.16
CA ASP A 635 -1.61 -23.33 -1.16
C ASP A 635 -1.27 -24.84 -1.02
N ASN A 636 -0.99 -25.53 -2.13
CA ASN A 636 -0.60 -26.95 -2.15
C ASN A 636 0.88 -27.16 -1.77
N LYS A 637 1.28 -26.68 -0.59
CA LYS A 637 2.60 -26.88 0.00
C LYS A 637 2.49 -27.36 1.44
N ALA A 638 3.57 -27.97 1.91
CA ALA A 638 3.75 -28.24 3.33
C ALA A 638 4.21 -26.97 4.07
N TYR A 639 3.61 -26.72 5.23
CA TYR A 639 3.86 -25.57 6.09
C TYR A 639 4.24 -26.01 7.50
N SER A 640 5.03 -25.19 8.18
CA SER A 640 5.27 -25.30 9.62
C SER A 640 4.61 -24.14 10.35
N TYR A 641 3.97 -24.42 11.49
CA TYR A 641 3.23 -23.44 12.29
C TYR A 641 3.79 -23.31 13.70
N LYS A 642 3.74 -22.10 14.26
CA LYS A 642 3.98 -21.84 15.68
C LYS A 642 2.91 -20.88 16.21
N VAL A 643 2.75 -20.86 17.53
CA VAL A 643 1.90 -19.89 18.23
C VAL A 643 2.67 -19.28 19.40
N PHE A 644 2.46 -18.00 19.68
CA PHE A 644 2.89 -17.36 20.93
C PHE A 644 1.74 -16.58 21.56
N ALA A 645 1.77 -16.43 22.87
CA ALA A 645 0.86 -15.59 23.65
C ALA A 645 1.44 -14.20 23.91
N MET A 646 0.55 -13.20 24.01
CA MET A 646 0.84 -11.81 24.37
C MET A 646 -0.17 -11.33 25.43
N ASP A 647 0.31 -10.72 26.51
CA ASP A 647 -0.54 -10.13 27.55
C ASP A 647 -1.04 -8.72 27.20
N ALA A 648 -1.91 -8.17 28.05
CA ALA A 648 -2.42 -6.81 27.91
C ALA A 648 -1.35 -5.71 28.04
N SER A 649 -0.20 -6.01 28.67
CA SER A 649 0.94 -5.09 28.80
C SER A 649 1.87 -5.11 27.59
N GLY A 650 1.59 -5.97 26.60
CA GLY A 650 2.37 -6.14 25.38
C GLY A 650 3.61 -7.02 25.56
N ASN A 651 3.73 -7.80 26.63
CA ASN A 651 4.82 -8.77 26.77
C ASN A 651 4.53 -10.03 25.96
N ARG A 652 5.56 -10.51 25.26
CA ARG A 652 5.47 -11.65 24.34
C ARG A 652 6.18 -12.88 24.93
N SER A 653 5.47 -14.00 24.97
CA SER A 653 6.07 -15.31 25.25
C SER A 653 6.98 -15.78 24.11
N ALA A 654 7.87 -16.75 24.39
CA ALA A 654 8.53 -17.47 23.30
C ALA A 654 7.49 -18.28 22.50
N ALA A 655 7.77 -18.50 21.21
CA ALA A 655 6.89 -19.31 20.37
C ALA A 655 6.94 -20.81 20.73
N SER A 656 5.81 -21.49 20.51
CA SER A 656 5.69 -22.94 20.63
C SER A 656 6.71 -23.69 19.77
N ILE A 657 6.92 -24.97 20.06
CA ILE A 657 7.57 -25.87 19.09
C ILE A 657 6.77 -25.88 17.78
N PRO A 658 7.42 -25.94 16.61
CA PRO A 658 6.73 -25.94 15.34
C PRO A 658 6.00 -27.27 15.08
N VAL A 659 4.86 -27.19 14.40
CA VAL A 659 4.11 -28.35 13.91
C VAL A 659 3.93 -28.22 12.40
N SER A 660 4.33 -29.25 11.64
CA SER A 660 4.18 -29.28 10.19
C SER A 660 2.84 -29.89 9.76
N CYS A 661 2.27 -29.37 8.67
CA CYS A 661 1.06 -29.86 8.04
C CYS A 661 1.04 -29.51 6.55
N GLU A 662 0.37 -30.34 5.75
CA GLU A 662 0.04 -30.07 4.36
C GLU A 662 -1.47 -30.26 4.19
N THR A 663 -2.10 -29.64 3.20
CA THR A 663 -3.50 -29.94 2.85
C THR A 663 -3.64 -31.40 2.42
N ILE A 664 -4.86 -31.95 2.43
CA ILE A 664 -5.11 -33.35 2.06
C ILE A 664 -4.65 -33.66 0.61
N GLY A 665 -4.59 -32.65 -0.26
CA GLY A 665 -4.19 -32.80 -1.66
C GLY A 665 -5.19 -33.57 -2.54
N GLU A 666 -6.32 -34.02 -1.98
CA GLU A 666 -7.37 -34.70 -2.72
C GLU A 666 -8.10 -33.76 -3.68
N LYS A 667 -8.34 -34.26 -4.90
CA LYS A 667 -9.15 -33.58 -5.92
C LYS A 667 -10.61 -33.60 -5.50
N GLY A 668 -11.22 -32.43 -5.31
CA GLY A 668 -12.59 -32.32 -4.86
C GLY A 668 -13.16 -30.91 -4.85
N LEU A 669 -14.37 -30.79 -4.32
CA LEU A 669 -15.04 -29.52 -4.04
C LEU A 669 -14.31 -28.83 -2.88
N ILE A 670 -13.94 -27.56 -3.06
CA ILE A 670 -13.24 -26.77 -2.03
C ILE A 670 -14.06 -25.59 -1.53
N ALA A 671 -15.02 -25.09 -2.31
CA ALA A 671 -15.95 -24.06 -1.89
C ALA A 671 -17.33 -24.28 -2.52
N HIS A 672 -18.38 -24.05 -1.75
CA HIS A 672 -19.77 -24.08 -2.22
C HIS A 672 -20.57 -22.99 -1.51
N LEU A 673 -20.96 -21.97 -2.27
CA LEU A 673 -21.79 -20.86 -1.84
C LEU A 673 -23.16 -20.99 -2.52
N PRO A 674 -24.19 -21.53 -1.83
CA PRO A 674 -25.52 -21.71 -2.42
C PRO A 674 -26.19 -20.38 -2.78
N PHE A 675 -25.91 -19.34 -1.99
CA PHE A 675 -26.57 -18.02 -2.05
C PHE A 675 -28.10 -18.05 -1.88
N THR A 676 -28.59 -18.97 -1.05
CA THR A 676 -30.01 -19.05 -0.68
C THR A 676 -30.42 -17.91 0.24
N GLU A 677 -29.60 -17.63 1.25
CA GLU A 677 -29.93 -16.67 2.32
C GLU A 677 -28.73 -15.88 2.85
N ASN A 678 -27.50 -16.28 2.53
CA ASN A 678 -26.27 -15.66 3.01
C ASN A 678 -25.10 -15.90 2.03
N LEU A 679 -23.92 -15.36 2.35
CA LEU A 679 -22.69 -15.44 1.55
C LEU A 679 -21.74 -16.56 2.02
N THR A 680 -22.23 -17.48 2.84
CA THR A 680 -21.39 -18.46 3.53
C THR A 680 -21.00 -19.61 2.61
N ASP A 681 -19.73 -19.99 2.65
CA ASP A 681 -19.30 -21.28 2.15
C ASP A 681 -19.73 -22.38 3.13
N ILE A 682 -20.44 -23.39 2.62
CA ILE A 682 -20.92 -24.51 3.44
C ILE A 682 -19.87 -25.61 3.63
N THR A 683 -18.72 -25.52 2.95
CA THR A 683 -17.61 -26.45 3.15
C THR A 683 -16.78 -26.10 4.40
N GLY A 684 -15.99 -27.07 4.88
CA GLY A 684 -15.04 -26.92 5.97
C GLY A 684 -13.87 -25.99 5.70
N ASN A 685 -13.72 -25.44 4.48
CA ASN A 685 -12.64 -24.51 4.12
C ASN A 685 -13.00 -23.03 4.35
N ASP A 686 -14.28 -22.72 4.59
CA ASP A 686 -14.79 -21.37 4.87
C ASP A 686 -14.37 -20.29 3.86
N PHE A 687 -14.48 -20.59 2.56
CA PHE A 687 -14.25 -19.60 1.51
C PHE A 687 -15.45 -18.68 1.26
N SER A 688 -16.05 -18.16 2.34
CA SER A 688 -17.23 -17.30 2.33
C SER A 688 -16.96 -15.97 1.60
N ALA A 689 -17.94 -15.40 0.88
CA ALA A 689 -17.75 -14.13 0.17
C ALA A 689 -17.91 -12.90 1.09
N LYS A 690 -17.20 -11.80 0.80
CA LYS A 690 -17.31 -10.51 1.50
C LYS A 690 -17.89 -9.42 0.61
N THR A 691 -18.55 -8.44 1.21
CA THR A 691 -19.05 -7.23 0.54
C THR A 691 -19.09 -6.06 1.52
N ASN A 692 -19.05 -4.83 1.01
CA ASN A 692 -19.29 -3.60 1.78
C ASN A 692 -20.74 -3.10 1.70
N SER A 693 -21.63 -3.88 1.09
CA SER A 693 -23.05 -3.57 0.92
C SER A 693 -23.93 -4.61 1.63
N THR A 694 -25.21 -4.31 1.84
CA THR A 694 -26.14 -5.30 2.39
C THR A 694 -26.56 -6.28 1.29
N PRO A 695 -26.18 -7.57 1.36
CA PRO A 695 -26.59 -8.54 0.35
C PRO A 695 -28.11 -8.69 0.32
N SER A 696 -28.66 -8.91 -0.86
CA SER A 696 -30.09 -9.19 -1.08
C SER A 696 -30.26 -10.57 -1.69
N PHE A 697 -31.27 -11.32 -1.26
CA PHE A 697 -31.56 -12.66 -1.76
C PHE A 697 -32.98 -12.73 -2.31
N ARG A 698 -33.16 -13.44 -3.42
CA ARG A 698 -34.44 -13.66 -4.08
C ARG A 698 -34.42 -14.99 -4.82
N ASP A 699 -35.50 -15.77 -4.70
CA ASP A 699 -35.66 -17.03 -5.43
C ASP A 699 -34.44 -17.97 -5.24
N ASN A 700 -34.00 -18.11 -3.97
CA ASN A 700 -32.82 -18.88 -3.58
C ASN A 700 -31.52 -18.49 -4.29
N SER A 701 -31.40 -17.21 -4.66
CA SER A 701 -30.24 -16.66 -5.38
C SER A 701 -29.83 -15.30 -4.80
N LEU A 702 -28.55 -14.96 -4.94
CA LEU A 702 -28.03 -13.62 -4.70
C LEU A 702 -28.60 -12.66 -5.73
N TYR A 703 -29.29 -11.61 -5.27
CA TYR A 703 -29.87 -10.59 -6.13
C TYR A 703 -28.97 -9.36 -6.21
N MET A 704 -28.38 -9.17 -7.39
CA MET A 704 -27.36 -8.15 -7.68
C MET A 704 -27.95 -7.04 -8.55
N ARG A 705 -27.73 -5.80 -8.14
CA ARG A 705 -28.13 -4.55 -8.81
C ARG A 705 -26.92 -3.66 -9.14
N GLY A 706 -25.75 -4.27 -9.27
CA GLY A 706 -24.47 -3.59 -9.48
C GLY A 706 -23.56 -3.60 -8.25
N GLU A 707 -23.97 -4.21 -7.14
CA GLU A 707 -23.08 -4.58 -6.04
C GLU A 707 -22.10 -5.68 -6.49
N TYR A 708 -20.97 -5.81 -5.79
CA TYR A 708 -19.99 -6.87 -6.03
C TYR A 708 -19.55 -7.52 -4.73
N TYR A 709 -18.98 -8.71 -4.87
CA TYR A 709 -18.56 -9.58 -3.78
C TYR A 709 -17.14 -10.04 -4.02
N GLN A 710 -16.31 -9.95 -2.98
CA GLN A 710 -14.94 -10.40 -3.02
C GLN A 710 -14.83 -11.82 -2.49
N LEU A 711 -13.99 -12.61 -3.16
CA LEU A 711 -13.67 -13.98 -2.79
C LEU A 711 -12.27 -14.05 -2.15
N PRO A 712 -12.01 -15.08 -1.32
CA PRO A 712 -10.72 -15.29 -0.66
C PRO A 712 -9.53 -15.36 -1.62
N TYR A 713 -8.39 -14.79 -1.21
CA TYR A 713 -7.20 -14.62 -2.05
C TYR A 713 -6.57 -15.94 -2.54
N SER A 714 -6.71 -17.01 -1.75
CA SER A 714 -6.19 -18.35 -2.02
C SER A 714 -7.15 -19.25 -2.79
N LEU A 715 -8.41 -18.82 -3.02
CA LEU A 715 -9.47 -19.67 -3.57
C LEU A 715 -9.10 -20.30 -4.93
N LEU A 716 -8.31 -19.57 -5.73
CA LEU A 716 -7.92 -19.97 -7.09
C LEU A 716 -6.40 -20.12 -7.25
N CYS A 717 -5.69 -20.47 -6.18
CA CYS A 717 -4.24 -20.68 -6.19
C CYS A 717 -3.80 -21.97 -6.91
N HIS A 718 -4.68 -22.95 -7.04
CA HIS A 718 -4.37 -24.21 -7.74
C HIS A 718 -4.14 -23.99 -9.25
N GLU A 719 -3.21 -24.75 -9.84
CA GLU A 719 -2.95 -24.73 -11.29
C GLU A 719 -4.18 -25.20 -12.09
N ASP A 720 -4.77 -26.31 -11.66
CA ASP A 720 -6.00 -26.87 -12.22
C ASP A 720 -7.18 -26.50 -11.32
N PHE A 721 -8.29 -26.06 -11.90
CA PHE A 721 -9.50 -25.76 -11.13
C PHE A 721 -10.75 -25.75 -12.01
N THR A 722 -11.92 -25.84 -11.37
CA THR A 722 -13.21 -25.57 -12.02
C THR A 722 -14.01 -24.60 -11.19
N ILE A 723 -14.51 -23.53 -11.83
CA ILE A 723 -15.52 -22.64 -11.24
C ILE A 723 -16.82 -22.89 -11.97
N MET A 724 -17.92 -22.99 -11.24
CA MET A 724 -19.25 -23.08 -11.84
C MET A 724 -20.29 -22.33 -11.02
N MET A 725 -21.30 -21.83 -11.70
CA MET A 725 -22.39 -21.07 -11.11
C MET A 725 -23.62 -21.07 -12.01
N ARG A 726 -24.78 -20.79 -11.44
CA ARG A 726 -25.97 -20.41 -12.19
C ARG A 726 -26.12 -18.91 -12.16
N ALA A 727 -26.41 -18.32 -13.31
CA ALA A 727 -26.59 -16.89 -13.41
C ALA A 727 -27.73 -16.54 -14.36
N LEU A 728 -28.47 -15.50 -14.01
CA LEU A 728 -29.56 -14.94 -14.80
C LEU A 728 -29.34 -13.43 -14.89
N ARG A 729 -29.15 -12.90 -16.10
CA ARG A 729 -29.09 -11.45 -16.31
C ARG A 729 -30.49 -10.83 -16.29
N THR A 730 -30.67 -9.78 -15.47
CA THR A 730 -31.93 -9.01 -15.39
C THR A 730 -31.82 -7.64 -16.05
N SER A 731 -30.60 -7.23 -16.42
CA SER A 731 -30.32 -6.07 -17.26
C SER A 731 -30.05 -6.50 -18.71
N ALA A 732 -30.50 -5.68 -19.66
CA ALA A 732 -30.17 -5.82 -21.07
C ALA A 732 -28.86 -5.08 -21.44
N VAL A 733 -28.23 -4.39 -20.48
CA VAL A 733 -26.94 -3.73 -20.67
C VAL A 733 -25.88 -4.78 -20.96
N ASP A 734 -25.06 -4.47 -21.96
CA ASP A 734 -23.99 -5.30 -22.48
C ASP A 734 -22.66 -5.05 -21.75
N GLY A 735 -21.75 -6.02 -21.76
CA GLY A 735 -20.41 -5.89 -21.17
C GLY A 735 -20.36 -5.93 -19.63
N LEU A 736 -21.44 -6.36 -18.97
CA LEU A 736 -21.46 -6.51 -17.51
C LEU A 736 -20.68 -7.77 -17.07
N THR A 737 -19.74 -7.59 -16.14
CA THR A 737 -18.84 -8.66 -15.70
C THR A 737 -19.46 -9.48 -14.56
N LEU A 738 -19.70 -10.77 -14.80
CA LEU A 738 -20.26 -11.71 -13.83
C LEU A 738 -19.21 -12.20 -12.83
N PHE A 739 -18.03 -12.57 -13.32
CA PHE A 739 -16.95 -13.13 -12.50
C PHE A 739 -15.61 -12.64 -13.04
N SER A 740 -14.67 -12.41 -12.13
CA SER A 740 -13.31 -11.97 -12.46
C SER A 740 -12.28 -12.58 -11.51
N THR A 741 -11.10 -12.90 -12.01
CA THR A 741 -9.91 -13.22 -11.19
C THR A 741 -8.64 -12.68 -11.82
N GLY A 742 -7.63 -12.31 -11.02
CA GLY A 742 -6.35 -11.81 -11.52
C GLY A 742 -5.59 -10.98 -10.49
N ILE A 743 -4.78 -10.04 -10.96
CA ILE A 743 -4.03 -9.09 -10.11
C ILE A 743 -4.18 -7.62 -10.56
N GLY A 744 -4.90 -7.36 -11.64
CA GLY A 744 -5.13 -6.01 -12.14
C GLY A 744 -5.62 -5.98 -13.59
N GLU A 745 -5.72 -4.77 -14.15
CA GLU A 745 -6.36 -4.53 -15.45
C GLU A 745 -5.61 -5.16 -16.65
N GLU A 746 -4.33 -5.51 -16.48
CA GLU A 746 -3.51 -6.14 -17.52
C GLU A 746 -3.43 -7.66 -17.37
N SER A 747 -3.66 -8.20 -16.18
CA SER A 747 -3.53 -9.63 -15.87
C SER A 747 -4.78 -10.13 -15.15
N TYR A 748 -5.71 -10.70 -15.92
CA TYR A 748 -7.06 -11.03 -15.48
C TYR A 748 -7.73 -12.11 -16.33
N MET A 749 -8.80 -12.71 -15.78
CA MET A 749 -9.77 -13.53 -16.50
C MET A 749 -11.18 -13.07 -16.13
N ASP A 750 -11.94 -12.57 -17.10
CA ASP A 750 -13.27 -11.97 -16.92
C ASP A 750 -14.34 -12.73 -17.71
N LEU A 751 -15.45 -13.07 -17.04
CA LEU A 751 -16.63 -13.70 -17.62
C LEU A 751 -17.80 -12.71 -17.71
N SER A 752 -18.38 -12.55 -18.90
CA SER A 752 -19.57 -11.74 -19.15
C SER A 752 -20.63 -12.57 -19.88
N LEU A 753 -21.90 -12.48 -19.44
CA LEU A 753 -23.01 -13.24 -20.04
C LEU A 753 -23.50 -12.66 -21.37
N SER A 754 -23.22 -11.40 -21.64
CA SER A 754 -23.44 -10.70 -22.90
C SER A 754 -22.40 -9.58 -22.99
N ASN A 755 -21.61 -9.60 -24.06
CA ASN A 755 -20.63 -8.60 -24.46
C ASN A 755 -20.54 -8.60 -25.99
N GLY A 756 -20.94 -7.52 -26.65
CA GLY A 756 -21.13 -7.45 -28.10
C GLY A 756 -22.16 -8.44 -28.64
N GLY A 757 -23.16 -8.84 -27.83
CA GLY A 757 -24.13 -9.89 -28.18
C GLY A 757 -23.59 -11.33 -28.06
N GLN A 758 -22.48 -11.52 -27.35
CA GLN A 758 -21.87 -12.82 -27.11
C GLN A 758 -21.61 -13.07 -25.63
N LEU A 759 -21.76 -14.31 -25.17
CA LEU A 759 -21.22 -14.71 -23.87
C LEU A 759 -19.72 -14.86 -24.05
N THR A 760 -18.93 -14.18 -23.21
CA THR A 760 -17.48 -14.03 -23.41
C THR A 760 -16.72 -14.37 -22.14
N LEU A 761 -15.68 -15.19 -22.27
CA LEU A 761 -14.61 -15.37 -21.29
C LEU A 761 -13.32 -14.81 -21.89
N THR A 762 -12.83 -13.69 -21.34
CA THR A 762 -11.57 -13.06 -21.76
C THR A 762 -10.46 -13.41 -20.78
N ALA A 763 -9.27 -13.74 -21.25
CA ALA A 763 -8.09 -13.88 -20.41
C ALA A 763 -6.93 -13.03 -20.94
N SER A 764 -6.19 -12.42 -20.01
CA SER A 764 -4.97 -11.66 -20.25
C SER A 764 -3.95 -12.01 -19.16
N ASN A 765 -2.70 -12.20 -19.55
CA ASN A 765 -1.59 -12.48 -18.63
C ASN A 765 -0.58 -11.32 -18.54
N GLY A 766 -0.99 -10.12 -18.95
CA GLY A 766 -0.15 -8.92 -19.05
C GLY A 766 0.69 -8.81 -20.31
N ARG A 767 0.72 -9.83 -21.17
CA ARG A 767 1.44 -9.82 -22.46
C ARG A 767 0.55 -10.17 -23.63
N ASN A 768 -0.24 -11.23 -23.46
CA ASN A 768 -1.13 -11.76 -24.45
C ASN A 768 -2.56 -11.65 -23.94
N LYS A 769 -3.50 -11.44 -24.87
CA LYS A 769 -4.94 -11.40 -24.59
C LYS A 769 -5.70 -12.18 -25.65
N ASP A 770 -6.64 -13.01 -25.22
CA ASP A 770 -7.54 -13.76 -26.10
C ASP A 770 -8.86 -14.05 -25.39
N MET A 771 -9.84 -14.59 -26.11
CA MET A 771 -11.18 -14.87 -25.58
C MET A 771 -11.81 -16.14 -26.16
N ILE A 772 -12.61 -16.81 -25.33
CA ILE A 772 -13.60 -17.79 -25.77
C ILE A 772 -14.95 -17.10 -25.79
N TYR A 773 -15.72 -17.27 -26.87
CA TYR A 773 -17.05 -16.69 -26.99
C TYR A 773 -18.05 -17.67 -27.57
N THR A 774 -19.32 -17.47 -27.25
CA THR A 774 -20.47 -18.21 -27.78
C THR A 774 -21.70 -17.31 -27.84
N THR A 775 -22.84 -17.86 -28.23
CA THR A 775 -24.13 -17.18 -28.18
C THR A 775 -24.37 -16.58 -26.78
N GLU A 776 -24.81 -15.33 -26.71
CA GLU A 776 -25.13 -14.68 -25.43
C GLU A 776 -26.16 -15.47 -24.60
N ALA A 777 -26.08 -15.31 -23.27
CA ALA A 777 -27.09 -15.87 -22.39
C ALA A 777 -28.46 -15.21 -22.69
N PRO A 778 -29.54 -16.01 -22.86
CA PRO A 778 -30.85 -15.45 -23.12
C PRO A 778 -31.29 -14.51 -21.99
N TYR A 779 -31.84 -13.36 -22.36
CA TYR A 779 -32.30 -12.38 -21.39
C TYR A 779 -33.37 -12.98 -20.45
N ARG A 780 -33.24 -12.74 -19.14
CA ARG A 780 -34.15 -13.25 -18.10
C ARG A 780 -34.30 -14.79 -18.06
N THR A 781 -33.28 -15.50 -18.52
CA THR A 781 -33.21 -16.96 -18.43
C THR A 781 -31.99 -17.34 -17.62
N SER A 782 -32.15 -18.31 -16.71
CA SER A 782 -31.04 -18.85 -15.94
C SER A 782 -30.20 -19.76 -16.82
N VAL A 783 -28.88 -19.55 -16.84
CA VAL A 783 -27.91 -20.40 -17.51
C VAL A 783 -26.93 -20.95 -16.48
N HIS A 784 -26.49 -22.18 -16.67
CA HIS A 784 -25.36 -22.74 -15.93
C HIS A 784 -24.07 -22.47 -16.71
N VAL A 785 -23.09 -21.83 -16.07
CA VAL A 785 -21.77 -21.57 -16.68
C VAL A 785 -20.69 -22.27 -15.86
N ALA A 786 -19.73 -22.89 -16.53
CA ALA A 786 -18.54 -23.45 -15.88
C ALA A 786 -17.26 -23.14 -16.66
N ILE A 787 -16.19 -22.86 -15.94
CA ILE A 787 -14.85 -22.62 -16.45
C ILE A 787 -13.95 -23.71 -15.86
N ALA A 788 -13.52 -24.66 -16.69
CA ALA A 788 -12.58 -25.70 -16.29
C ALA A 788 -11.19 -25.36 -16.85
N VAL A 789 -10.19 -25.23 -15.98
CA VAL A 789 -8.80 -24.94 -16.32
C VAL A 789 -7.97 -26.19 -16.01
N GLU A 790 -7.31 -26.73 -17.04
CA GLU A 790 -6.41 -27.88 -16.94
C GLU A 790 -5.08 -27.52 -17.61
N LYS A 791 -4.00 -27.43 -16.83
CA LYS A 791 -2.65 -27.11 -17.30
C LYS A 791 -2.62 -25.85 -18.18
N GLY A 792 -3.30 -24.80 -17.72
CA GLY A 792 -3.42 -23.52 -18.42
C GLY A 792 -4.43 -23.50 -19.58
N LYS A 793 -4.92 -24.64 -20.04
CA LYS A 793 -5.97 -24.73 -21.07
C LYS A 793 -7.34 -24.57 -20.44
N VAL A 794 -8.16 -23.69 -21.00
CA VAL A 794 -9.50 -23.38 -20.49
C VAL A 794 -10.57 -24.01 -21.38
N THR A 795 -11.57 -24.65 -20.79
CA THR A 795 -12.83 -25.02 -21.46
C THR A 795 -14.00 -24.30 -20.79
N LEU A 796 -14.77 -23.58 -21.59
CA LEU A 796 -15.99 -22.91 -21.18
C LEU A 796 -17.20 -23.80 -21.48
N TYR A 797 -18.09 -23.96 -20.50
CA TYR A 797 -19.33 -24.72 -20.61
C TYR A 797 -20.53 -23.81 -20.38
N VAL A 798 -21.59 -24.03 -21.16
CA VAL A 798 -22.92 -23.43 -20.97
C VAL A 798 -23.95 -24.56 -20.96
N ASP A 799 -24.78 -24.61 -19.91
CA ASP A 799 -25.81 -25.62 -19.69
C ASP A 799 -25.29 -27.07 -19.85
N GLY A 800 -24.12 -27.32 -19.26
CA GLY A 800 -23.48 -28.64 -19.26
C GLY A 800 -22.66 -28.97 -20.51
N LYS A 801 -22.71 -28.12 -21.56
CA LYS A 801 -22.06 -28.40 -22.85
C LYS A 801 -20.85 -27.50 -23.07
N ALA A 802 -19.75 -28.08 -23.53
CA ALA A 802 -18.57 -27.32 -23.92
C ALA A 802 -18.89 -26.43 -25.12
N VAL A 803 -18.68 -25.12 -24.98
CA VAL A 803 -18.91 -24.12 -26.03
C VAL A 803 -17.62 -23.62 -26.67
N GLY A 804 -16.48 -23.82 -26.02
CA GLY A 804 -15.17 -23.53 -26.57
C GLY A 804 -14.05 -23.95 -25.63
N THR A 805 -12.88 -24.20 -26.21
CA THR A 805 -11.65 -24.55 -25.50
C THR A 805 -10.49 -23.75 -26.08
N GLY A 806 -9.63 -23.17 -25.24
CA GLY A 806 -8.51 -22.32 -25.67
C GLY A 806 -7.75 -21.70 -24.50
N LEU A 807 -7.20 -20.50 -24.72
CA LEU A 807 -6.56 -19.64 -23.70
C LEU A 807 -5.28 -20.22 -23.04
N ASP A 808 -4.67 -21.25 -23.62
CA ASP A 808 -3.37 -21.75 -23.17
C ASP A 808 -2.30 -20.67 -23.33
N GLY A 809 -1.59 -20.35 -22.24
CA GLY A 809 -0.67 -19.23 -22.18
C GLY A 809 -1.31 -17.84 -22.05
N TYR A 810 -2.62 -17.73 -21.80
CA TYR A 810 -3.34 -16.47 -21.57
C TYR A 810 -3.94 -16.36 -20.16
N VAL A 811 -4.13 -17.48 -19.45
CA VAL A 811 -4.60 -17.49 -18.05
C VAL A 811 -3.58 -16.77 -17.17
N PRO A 812 -4.00 -15.79 -16.32
CA PRO A 812 -3.09 -15.13 -15.41
C PRO A 812 -2.49 -16.12 -14.43
N SER A 813 -1.17 -16.10 -14.22
CA SER A 813 -0.49 -17.01 -13.29
C SER A 813 -0.90 -16.75 -11.85
N GLU A 814 -1.01 -15.46 -11.50
CA GLU A 814 -1.48 -14.97 -10.20
C GLU A 814 -2.98 -14.64 -10.26
N ARG A 815 -3.76 -15.22 -9.34
CA ARG A 815 -5.24 -15.14 -9.30
C ARG A 815 -5.76 -14.67 -7.94
N LEU A 816 -5.02 -13.74 -7.35
CA LEU A 816 -5.25 -13.23 -6.00
C LEU A 816 -6.60 -12.51 -5.85
N LEU A 817 -6.88 -11.57 -6.76
CA LEU A 817 -8.04 -10.70 -6.67
C LEU A 817 -9.22 -11.32 -7.42
N SER A 818 -10.12 -11.97 -6.70
CA SER A 818 -11.27 -12.67 -7.28
C SER A 818 -12.58 -12.03 -6.85
N TYR A 819 -13.47 -11.77 -7.81
CA TYR A 819 -14.72 -11.05 -7.60
C TYR A 819 -15.91 -11.70 -8.32
N ILE A 820 -17.08 -11.60 -7.69
CA ILE A 820 -18.38 -11.82 -8.32
C ILE A 820 -19.02 -10.45 -8.55
N GLY A 821 -19.42 -10.17 -9.79
CA GLY A 821 -20.18 -8.98 -10.17
C GLY A 821 -19.38 -7.76 -10.59
N ARG A 822 -18.06 -7.86 -10.74
CA ARG A 822 -17.20 -6.80 -11.28
C ARG A 822 -15.98 -7.38 -11.99
N GLY A 823 -15.35 -6.59 -12.86
CA GLY A 823 -14.05 -6.91 -13.46
C GLY A 823 -12.86 -6.44 -12.60
N GLN A 824 -11.65 -6.79 -13.06
CA GLN A 824 -10.41 -6.21 -12.52
C GLN A 824 -10.28 -4.73 -12.86
N LYS A 825 -10.77 -4.35 -14.05
CA LYS A 825 -10.83 -2.96 -14.49
C LYS A 825 -11.90 -2.21 -13.70
N MET A 826 -11.57 -1.01 -13.21
CA MET A 826 -12.49 -0.15 -12.46
C MET A 826 -13.50 0.57 -13.36
N THR A 827 -14.23 -0.20 -14.17
CA THR A 827 -15.35 0.29 -14.99
C THR A 827 -16.68 0.12 -14.23
N ASN A 828 -17.66 0.99 -14.51
CA ASN A 828 -19.02 0.87 -13.98
C ASN A 828 -19.83 -0.25 -14.68
N ASN A 829 -19.21 -1.42 -14.91
CA ASN A 829 -19.77 -2.55 -15.66
C ASN A 829 -20.12 -3.73 -14.74
N ASN A 830 -20.64 -3.45 -13.56
CA ASN A 830 -20.96 -4.47 -12.57
C ASN A 830 -22.19 -5.29 -12.98
N PHE A 831 -22.21 -6.57 -12.62
CA PHE A 831 -23.32 -7.48 -12.96
C PHE A 831 -24.64 -7.07 -12.32
N VAL A 832 -25.72 -7.22 -13.08
CA VAL A 832 -27.09 -7.00 -12.64
C VAL A 832 -27.93 -8.23 -12.98
N GLY A 833 -28.32 -8.99 -11.96
CA GLY A 833 -28.91 -10.30 -12.14
C GLY A 833 -29.14 -11.10 -10.87
N LEU A 834 -29.39 -12.40 -11.05
CA LEU A 834 -29.44 -13.40 -10.00
C LEU A 834 -28.26 -14.36 -10.17
N LEU A 835 -27.64 -14.78 -9.07
CA LEU A 835 -26.59 -15.79 -9.07
C LEU A 835 -26.82 -16.80 -7.94
N SER A 836 -26.64 -18.08 -8.22
CA SER A 836 -26.77 -19.17 -7.24
C SER A 836 -25.79 -20.30 -7.51
N ASP A 837 -25.62 -21.18 -6.53
CA ASP A 837 -24.87 -22.43 -6.65
C ASP A 837 -23.43 -22.23 -7.14
N PHE A 838 -22.71 -21.25 -6.57
CA PHE A 838 -21.31 -21.01 -6.90
C PHE A 838 -20.44 -22.07 -6.25
N ARG A 839 -19.68 -22.80 -7.07
CA ARG A 839 -18.80 -23.88 -6.63
C ARG A 839 -17.42 -23.73 -7.21
N VAL A 840 -16.42 -24.13 -6.42
CA VAL A 840 -15.02 -24.21 -6.84
C VAL A 840 -14.48 -25.59 -6.52
N TYR A 841 -13.84 -26.21 -7.52
CA TYR A 841 -13.10 -27.45 -7.41
C TYR A 841 -11.62 -27.18 -7.65
N ASN A 842 -10.74 -27.82 -6.89
CA ASN A 842 -9.27 -27.72 -7.04
C ASN A 842 -8.70 -28.58 -8.19
N HIS A 843 -9.53 -28.90 -9.18
CA HIS A 843 -9.15 -29.61 -10.40
C HIS A 843 -10.14 -29.31 -11.53
N ALA A 844 -9.74 -29.61 -12.77
CA ALA A 844 -10.63 -29.60 -13.91
C ALA A 844 -11.62 -30.78 -13.85
N LEU A 845 -12.92 -30.48 -13.80
CA LEU A 845 -13.98 -31.49 -13.91
C LEU A 845 -14.11 -31.98 -15.36
N SER A 846 -14.47 -33.25 -15.52
CA SER A 846 -14.80 -33.81 -16.83
C SER A 846 -16.11 -33.23 -17.38
N ALA A 847 -16.27 -33.29 -18.70
CA ALA A 847 -17.51 -32.85 -19.36
C ALA A 847 -18.76 -33.58 -18.80
N SER A 848 -18.65 -34.87 -18.49
CA SER A 848 -19.74 -35.65 -17.89
C SER A 848 -20.11 -35.19 -16.47
N GLU A 849 -19.14 -34.84 -15.63
CA GLU A 849 -19.41 -34.33 -14.29
C GLU A 849 -20.11 -32.97 -14.36
N ILE A 850 -19.64 -32.09 -15.24
CA ILE A 850 -20.25 -30.77 -15.47
C ILE A 850 -21.69 -30.94 -16.01
N GLU A 851 -21.93 -31.85 -16.95
CA GLU A 851 -23.27 -32.14 -17.48
C GLU A 851 -24.23 -32.62 -16.38
N VAL A 852 -23.78 -33.52 -15.50
CA VAL A 852 -24.59 -34.02 -14.37
C VAL A 852 -24.94 -32.89 -13.40
N ILE A 853 -23.96 -32.05 -13.02
CA ILE A 853 -24.21 -30.92 -12.10
C ILE A 853 -25.13 -29.87 -12.74
N ALA A 854 -24.93 -29.57 -14.03
CA ALA A 854 -25.79 -28.68 -14.79
C ALA A 854 -27.23 -29.19 -14.92
N ALA A 855 -27.46 -30.50 -14.89
CA ALA A 855 -28.79 -31.11 -14.92
C ALA A 855 -29.44 -31.23 -13.53
N ALA A 856 -28.65 -31.44 -12.48
CA ALA A 856 -29.13 -31.77 -11.13
C ALA A 856 -29.99 -30.68 -10.47
N VAL A 857 -29.80 -29.41 -10.85
CA VAL A 857 -30.57 -28.27 -10.30
C VAL A 857 -31.71 -27.84 -11.23
N SER A 858 -31.68 -28.18 -12.53
CA SER A 858 -32.86 -28.05 -13.41
C SER A 858 -33.93 -29.12 -13.14
N GLY A 859 -33.56 -30.21 -12.45
CA GLY A 859 -34.46 -31.30 -12.09
C GLY A 859 -35.21 -31.14 -10.76
N VAL A 860 -35.04 -30.03 -10.03
CA VAL A 860 -35.71 -29.85 -8.73
C VAL A 860 -37.20 -29.50 -8.88
N GLU A 861 -37.67 -29.08 -10.07
CA GLU A 861 -39.12 -29.09 -10.35
C GLU A 861 -39.69 -30.52 -10.48
N ASP A 862 -38.88 -31.53 -10.85
CA ASP A 862 -39.34 -32.92 -11.04
C ASP A 862 -39.00 -33.86 -9.86
N ILE A 863 -38.01 -33.53 -9.02
CA ILE A 863 -37.65 -34.33 -7.83
C ILE A 863 -38.33 -33.81 -6.54
N MET A 864 -39.14 -32.75 -6.60
CA MET A 864 -40.06 -32.42 -5.50
C MET A 864 -41.28 -33.37 -5.40
N SER A 865 -41.32 -34.45 -6.17
CA SER A 865 -42.34 -35.51 -6.00
C SER A 865 -41.85 -36.79 -5.31
N ALA A 866 -40.54 -36.94 -5.02
CA ALA A 866 -40.07 -38.05 -4.21
C ALA A 866 -39.92 -37.61 -2.75
N SER A 867 -41.06 -37.41 -2.07
CA SER A 867 -41.08 -37.42 -0.61
C SER A 867 -40.31 -38.66 -0.14
N PRO A 868 -39.32 -38.52 0.75
CA PRO A 868 -38.58 -39.68 1.21
C PRO A 868 -39.59 -40.66 1.84
N SER A 869 -39.52 -41.92 1.42
CA SER A 869 -40.49 -42.92 1.85
C SER A 869 -40.33 -43.20 3.34
N ILE A 870 -41.46 -43.36 4.05
CA ILE A 870 -41.46 -43.73 5.46
C ILE A 870 -40.91 -45.15 5.58
N VAL A 871 -39.79 -45.29 6.28
CA VAL A 871 -39.14 -46.58 6.57
C VAL A 871 -39.67 -47.18 7.87
N ALA A 872 -40.00 -46.33 8.86
CA ALA A 872 -40.59 -46.77 10.10
C ALA A 872 -41.42 -45.66 10.76
N VAL A 873 -42.56 -46.04 11.35
CA VAL A 873 -43.30 -45.22 12.30
C VAL A 873 -43.27 -45.94 13.64
N GLU A 874 -42.76 -45.26 14.67
CA GLU A 874 -42.64 -45.80 16.02
C GLU A 874 -43.48 -44.94 16.98
N TYR A 875 -44.23 -45.60 17.86
CA TYR A 875 -45.09 -44.95 18.84
C TYR A 875 -44.46 -45.06 20.23
N TYR A 876 -44.47 -43.98 21.01
CA TYR A 876 -43.92 -43.94 22.37
C TYR A 876 -44.86 -43.21 23.32
N THR A 877 -44.88 -43.63 24.59
CA THR A 877 -45.46 -42.82 25.67
C THR A 877 -44.57 -41.58 25.94
N PRO A 878 -45.09 -40.53 26.60
CA PRO A 878 -44.27 -39.37 26.99
C PRO A 878 -43.09 -39.74 27.90
N GLN A 879 -43.13 -40.91 28.55
CA GLN A 879 -42.08 -41.45 29.41
C GLN A 879 -41.05 -42.33 28.65
N GLY A 880 -41.18 -42.45 27.32
CA GLY A 880 -40.22 -43.17 26.47
C GLY A 880 -40.50 -44.68 26.28
N THR A 881 -41.64 -45.19 26.74
CA THR A 881 -42.00 -46.61 26.54
C THR A 881 -42.53 -46.83 25.12
N ARG A 882 -41.98 -47.81 24.39
CA ARG A 882 -42.40 -48.14 23.01
C ARG A 882 -43.79 -48.81 23.00
N LEU A 883 -44.66 -48.33 22.12
CA LEU A 883 -46.00 -48.85 21.86
C LEU A 883 -46.04 -49.54 20.49
N THR A 884 -46.93 -50.52 20.33
CA THR A 884 -47.14 -51.24 19.07
C THR A 884 -47.96 -50.44 18.06
N GLU A 885 -48.77 -49.51 18.54
CA GLU A 885 -49.61 -48.61 17.76
C GLU A 885 -49.87 -47.31 18.54
N GLN A 886 -50.52 -46.33 17.91
CA GLN A 886 -50.90 -45.08 18.58
C GLN A 886 -51.93 -45.35 19.68
N ALA A 887 -51.70 -44.86 20.90
CA ALA A 887 -52.65 -45.05 22.00
C ALA A 887 -53.99 -44.36 21.71
N ASP A 888 -55.09 -45.01 22.07
CA ASP A 888 -56.46 -44.49 21.90
C ASP A 888 -56.89 -43.48 22.96
N TYR A 889 -56.01 -43.15 23.90
CA TYR A 889 -56.20 -42.09 24.90
C TYR A 889 -54.86 -41.46 25.28
N GLY A 890 -54.83 -40.14 25.43
CA GLY A 890 -53.67 -39.41 25.94
C GLY A 890 -52.66 -38.99 24.86
N ILE A 891 -51.45 -38.60 25.27
CA ILE A 891 -50.39 -38.11 24.37
C ILE A 891 -49.54 -39.29 23.90
N THR A 892 -49.45 -39.50 22.60
CA THR A 892 -48.48 -40.42 21.96
C THR A 892 -47.42 -39.62 21.22
N ILE A 893 -46.15 -39.93 21.44
CA ILE A 893 -45.03 -39.43 20.63
C ILE A 893 -44.86 -40.35 19.43
N ILE A 894 -44.93 -39.79 18.23
CA ILE A 894 -44.78 -40.51 16.97
C ILE A 894 -43.44 -40.12 16.37
N ARG A 895 -42.57 -41.11 16.18
CA ARG A 895 -41.26 -40.95 15.54
C ARG A 895 -41.31 -41.59 14.16
N THR A 896 -41.18 -40.78 13.11
CA THR A 896 -41.19 -41.22 11.72
C THR A 896 -39.77 -41.15 11.17
N ARG A 897 -39.26 -42.30 10.73
CA ARG A 897 -37.94 -42.42 10.07
C ARG A 897 -38.12 -42.54 8.57
N TYR A 898 -37.33 -41.79 7.83
CA TYR A 898 -37.39 -41.72 6.38
C TYR A 898 -36.20 -42.47 5.73
N SER A 899 -36.32 -42.78 4.45
CA SER A 899 -35.30 -43.53 3.69
C SER A 899 -33.98 -42.79 3.50
N ASP A 900 -33.96 -41.48 3.73
CA ASP A 900 -32.77 -40.63 3.74
C ASP A 900 -32.09 -40.56 5.13
N GLY A 901 -32.59 -41.30 6.12
CA GLY A 901 -32.06 -41.31 7.49
C GLY A 901 -32.57 -40.17 8.37
N SER A 902 -33.33 -39.22 7.82
CA SER A 902 -33.98 -38.17 8.61
C SER A 902 -35.05 -38.75 9.53
N VAL A 903 -35.32 -38.05 10.63
CA VAL A 903 -36.30 -38.46 11.64
C VAL A 903 -37.15 -37.24 12.01
N THR A 904 -38.47 -37.35 11.86
CA THR A 904 -39.41 -36.38 12.43
C THR A 904 -40.05 -36.95 13.69
N THR A 905 -40.30 -36.08 14.67
CA THR A 905 -41.01 -36.44 15.90
C THR A 905 -42.22 -35.53 16.03
N SER A 906 -43.41 -36.11 16.17
CA SER A 906 -44.67 -35.38 16.37
C SER A 906 -45.39 -35.92 17.59
N LYS A 907 -46.33 -35.12 18.12
CA LYS A 907 -47.23 -35.54 19.20
C LYS A 907 -48.63 -35.68 18.64
N ALA A 908 -49.27 -36.81 18.91
CA ALA A 908 -50.68 -37.01 18.64
C ALA A 908 -51.43 -37.11 19.97
N VAL A 909 -52.55 -36.40 20.07
CA VAL A 909 -53.44 -36.42 21.23
C VAL A 909 -54.75 -37.02 20.76
N LYS A 910 -55.16 -38.12 21.37
CA LYS A 910 -56.47 -38.76 21.17
C LYS A 910 -57.30 -38.71 22.43
#